data_AF-A0A497YHY3-F1
#
_entry.id   AF-A0A497YHY3-F1
#
_cell.length_a   1.000
_cell.length_b   1.000
_cell.length_c   1.000
_cell.angle_alpha   90.00
_cell.angle_beta   90.00
_cell.angle_gamma   90.00
#
_symmetry.space_group_name_H-M   'P 1'
#
loop_
_entity.id
_entity.type
_entity.pdbx_description
1 polymer ?
#
loop_
_entity_poly.entity_id
_entity_poly.type
_entity_poly.pdbx_seq_one_letter_code
_entity_poly.pdbx_strand_id
1 'polypeptide(L)'
;MVDIETYQSVDRIGRASGNSGTPQKLLKNSPTREAVFEVARLYRELLEKEGLVSFKQMNELALDEVRRSNGGKYTHIIIDESQDLTRVQLEFLKELYKEKAHSSLMFVADNTQSIYPDSWLGKGRPYTTIGYDMSGKSRTLSKNYRTTTEISQAAFDLIEADETIQSNVDFVKPALIDRHGHPPIYQFFMQPEQQVAFLAEEIERLRGDYRLSEMCIVARGKRSVESAAADLAAKGIACEILQSKEPDFESDKVKLVTMHSIKGLEFKVIFLIDLNQGVIPMELYDDAEDQKTIDSDERKLLYVGMTRANELLYMSSVKKPSKFIKEIDRKHLRMRKDAALRPFESISMTDYRLADQLVDLHSKEELTRQWLIRELHETYGYPYELMQLEYPVQQFSKKGYCDIAVEIHADGQARPYIIAEVKRFGTGIADAVNQLKSYLEADSRAFYGIATDGLSVKIIDRQGEGVQDLPKCQARFLPDTKQRSLYKNLKNGRDYEYAQEPGADIEVREAGEDVLIQVHELAEVPLIGNVAAGIPALASESYETAHSLPRDWLVSPKDSFLLTVTGDSMTGAGIDKGDMVVVHQQNTASNGDIVIAVIDGEATMKKYMPMGSEILLVAENPEFEPIMMRSEDVYINGRVIGVMKK
;
A
#
# COMPACT_ATOMS: atom_id res chain seq x y z
N MET A 1 -56.53 -7.18 3.63
CA MET A 1 -55.68 -8.30 4.05
C MET A 1 -56.01 -9.45 3.11
N VAL A 2 -55.04 -10.26 2.67
CA VAL A 2 -55.35 -11.51 1.97
C VAL A 2 -56.17 -12.43 2.88
N ASP A 3 -57.04 -13.24 2.32
CA ASP A 3 -57.79 -14.23 3.08
C ASP A 3 -56.87 -15.30 3.68
N ILE A 4 -57.38 -16.00 4.69
CA ILE A 4 -56.60 -16.99 5.44
C ILE A 4 -56.16 -18.18 4.56
N GLU A 5 -56.96 -18.59 3.57
CA GLU A 5 -56.64 -19.71 2.67
C GLU A 5 -55.46 -19.35 1.77
N THR A 6 -55.47 -18.13 1.21
CA THR A 6 -54.34 -17.58 0.45
C THR A 6 -53.10 -17.42 1.33
N TYR A 7 -53.25 -16.91 2.56
CA TYR A 7 -52.13 -16.76 3.49
C TYR A 7 -51.49 -18.11 3.86
N GLN A 8 -52.32 -19.14 4.04
CA GLN A 8 -51.88 -20.48 4.41
C GLN A 8 -51.14 -21.20 3.27
N SER A 9 -51.53 -20.96 2.02
CA SER A 9 -51.03 -21.66 0.84
C SER A 9 -49.82 -21.00 0.16
N VAL A 10 -49.61 -19.70 0.36
CA VAL A 10 -48.48 -18.95 -0.24
C VAL A 10 -47.13 -19.50 0.22
N ASP A 11 -46.20 -19.61 -0.72
CA ASP A 11 -44.81 -19.87 -0.41
C ASP A 11 -44.20 -18.71 0.37
N ARG A 12 -43.71 -19.03 1.57
CA ARG A 12 -42.91 -18.12 2.36
C ARG A 12 -41.50 -18.65 2.40
N ILE A 13 -40.55 -17.78 2.15
CA ILE A 13 -39.18 -18.01 2.57
C ILE A 13 -39.22 -17.73 4.07
N GLY A 14 -39.06 -18.77 4.88
CA GLY A 14 -38.81 -18.60 6.31
C GLY A 14 -37.43 -17.98 6.51
N ARG A 15 -37.14 -17.48 7.72
CA ARG A 15 -35.73 -17.31 8.10
C ARG A 15 -35.07 -18.69 8.06
N ALA A 16 -33.82 -18.77 7.63
CA ALA A 16 -33.07 -20.00 7.84
C ALA A 16 -32.93 -20.13 9.35
N SER A 17 -33.60 -21.14 9.91
CA SER A 17 -33.54 -21.42 11.34
C SER A 17 -33.55 -22.92 11.49
N GLY A 18 -32.41 -23.54 11.20
CA GLY A 18 -32.20 -24.97 11.42
C GLY A 18 -30.83 -25.44 10.95
N ASN A 19 -30.25 -26.39 11.68
CA ASN A 19 -28.94 -27.04 11.42
C ASN A 19 -28.74 -27.61 10.00
N SER A 20 -29.75 -27.59 9.14
CA SER A 20 -29.74 -28.14 7.78
C SER A 20 -29.56 -27.10 6.66
N GLY A 21 -29.29 -25.82 6.98
CA GLY A 21 -29.05 -24.77 5.98
C GLY A 21 -30.19 -24.63 4.96
N THR A 22 -31.41 -24.93 5.41
CA THR A 22 -32.62 -24.90 4.59
C THR A 22 -33.59 -23.97 5.30
N PRO A 23 -34.15 -22.94 4.63
CA PRO A 23 -35.14 -22.06 5.22
C PRO A 23 -36.19 -22.90 5.93
N GLN A 24 -36.36 -22.71 7.24
CA GLN A 24 -37.48 -23.35 7.95
C GLN A 24 -38.73 -22.62 7.48
N LYS A 25 -39.25 -23.07 6.34
CA LYS A 25 -40.51 -22.60 5.80
C LYS A 25 -41.55 -23.00 6.84
N LEU A 26 -42.18 -22.00 7.47
CA LEU A 26 -43.42 -22.22 8.21
C LEU A 26 -44.31 -23.09 7.33
N LEU A 27 -44.65 -24.28 7.81
CA LEU A 27 -45.38 -25.27 7.04
C LEU A 27 -46.66 -24.62 6.49
N LYS A 28 -46.93 -24.83 5.20
CA LYS A 28 -48.20 -24.41 4.59
C LYS A 28 -49.34 -25.09 5.35
N ASN A 29 -50.44 -24.38 5.53
CA ASN A 29 -51.61 -24.89 6.24
C ASN A 29 -51.30 -25.34 7.69
N SER A 30 -50.37 -24.66 8.39
CA SER A 30 -50.02 -25.01 9.78
C SER A 30 -50.81 -24.20 10.82
N PRO A 31 -51.03 -24.77 12.02
CA PRO A 31 -51.59 -24.03 13.15
C PRO A 31 -50.75 -22.80 13.54
N THR A 32 -49.42 -22.88 13.36
CA THR A 32 -48.53 -21.74 13.61
C THR A 32 -48.79 -20.59 12.64
N ARG A 33 -48.99 -20.87 11.34
CA ARG A 33 -49.36 -19.84 10.36
C ARG A 33 -50.71 -19.23 10.68
N GLU A 34 -51.67 -20.06 11.08
CA GLU A 34 -53.00 -19.62 11.48
C GLU A 34 -52.92 -18.66 12.66
N ALA A 35 -52.18 -19.04 13.72
CA ALA A 35 -51.95 -18.19 14.87
C ALA A 35 -51.29 -16.85 14.49
N VAL A 36 -50.26 -16.85 13.63
CA VAL A 36 -49.62 -15.60 13.17
C VAL A 36 -50.59 -14.73 12.36
N PHE A 37 -51.44 -15.35 11.53
CA PHE A 37 -52.48 -14.64 10.79
C PHE A 37 -53.50 -13.99 11.72
N GLU A 38 -53.99 -14.73 12.72
CA GLU A 38 -54.93 -14.22 13.71
C GLU A 38 -54.34 -13.09 14.53
N VAL A 39 -53.07 -13.18 14.94
CA VAL A 39 -52.37 -12.07 15.60
C VAL A 39 -52.27 -10.85 14.69
N ALA A 40 -51.93 -11.03 13.42
CA ALA A 40 -51.86 -9.93 12.46
C ALA A 40 -53.23 -9.29 12.19
N ARG A 41 -54.30 -10.10 12.15
CA ARG A 41 -55.70 -9.66 12.03
C ARG A 41 -56.11 -8.84 13.25
N LEU A 42 -55.92 -9.39 14.45
CA LEU A 42 -56.23 -8.70 15.71
C LEU A 42 -55.45 -7.39 15.83
N TYR A 43 -54.16 -7.38 15.51
CA TYR A 43 -53.33 -6.17 15.50
C TYR A 43 -53.92 -5.09 14.58
N ARG A 44 -54.38 -5.48 13.38
CA ARG A 44 -55.01 -4.55 12.42
C ARG A 44 -56.34 -4.01 12.94
N GLU A 45 -57.17 -4.87 13.52
CA GLU A 45 -58.47 -4.47 14.10
C GLU A 45 -58.30 -3.49 15.26
N LEU A 46 -57.29 -3.72 16.11
CA LEU A 46 -56.97 -2.80 17.22
C LEU A 46 -56.50 -1.44 16.70
N LEU A 47 -55.60 -1.42 15.70
CA LEU A 47 -55.17 -0.17 15.07
C LEU A 47 -56.34 0.61 14.48
N GLU A 48 -57.21 -0.06 13.71
CA GLU A 48 -58.37 0.57 13.08
C GLU A 48 -59.35 1.14 14.11
N LYS A 49 -59.61 0.39 15.21
CA LYS A 49 -60.45 0.86 16.31
C LYS A 49 -59.91 2.12 16.99
N GLU A 50 -58.60 2.26 17.07
CA GLU A 50 -57.93 3.46 17.61
C GLU A 50 -57.72 4.57 16.57
N GLY A 51 -58.14 4.35 15.31
CA GLY A 51 -57.91 5.30 14.22
C GLY A 51 -56.42 5.45 13.84
N LEU A 52 -55.61 4.45 14.14
CA LEU A 52 -54.17 4.42 13.86
C LEU A 52 -53.89 3.59 12.59
N VAL A 53 -52.79 3.94 11.92
CA VAL A 53 -52.29 3.18 10.76
C VAL A 53 -50.80 2.94 10.91
N SER A 54 -50.35 1.73 10.56
CA SER A 54 -48.91 1.46 10.43
C SER A 54 -48.35 2.05 9.14
N PHE A 55 -47.04 2.29 9.08
CA PHE A 55 -46.38 2.78 7.85
C PHE A 55 -46.58 1.86 6.64
N LYS A 56 -46.61 0.53 6.85
CA LYS A 56 -46.88 -0.42 5.75
C LYS A 56 -48.32 -0.28 5.24
N GLN A 57 -49.29 -0.13 6.15
CA GLN A 57 -50.69 0.12 5.77
C GLN A 57 -50.87 1.48 5.10
N MET A 58 -50.16 2.52 5.54
CA MET A 58 -50.21 3.84 4.92
C MET A 58 -49.84 3.77 3.42
N ASN A 59 -48.79 3.00 3.07
CA ASN A 59 -48.40 2.80 1.67
C ASN A 59 -49.46 2.02 0.87
N GLU A 60 -50.08 0.98 1.47
CA GLU A 60 -51.17 0.22 0.85
C GLU A 60 -52.41 1.10 0.60
N LEU A 61 -52.79 1.88 1.61
CA LEU A 61 -53.92 2.81 1.52
C LEU A 61 -53.70 3.89 0.47
N ALA A 62 -52.48 4.44 0.37
CA ALA A 62 -52.14 5.42 -0.66
C ALA A 62 -52.25 4.83 -2.08
N LEU A 63 -51.80 3.58 -2.28
CA LEU A 63 -51.96 2.87 -3.55
C LEU A 63 -53.43 2.63 -3.90
N ASP A 64 -54.23 2.15 -2.94
CA ASP A 64 -55.66 1.93 -3.15
C ASP A 64 -56.40 3.23 -3.46
N GLU A 65 -56.05 4.32 -2.79
CA GLU A 65 -56.65 5.63 -3.04
C GLU A 65 -56.33 6.16 -4.44
N VAL A 66 -55.08 6.02 -4.92
CA VAL A 66 -54.73 6.42 -6.30
C VAL A 66 -55.43 5.55 -7.34
N ARG A 67 -55.69 4.27 -7.05
CA ARG A 67 -56.45 3.38 -7.95
C ARG A 67 -57.93 3.71 -7.99
N ARG A 68 -58.52 4.20 -6.89
CA ARG A 68 -59.94 4.57 -6.80
C ARG A 68 -60.21 5.99 -7.29
N SER A 69 -59.32 6.92 -6.97
CA SER A 69 -59.46 8.32 -7.34
C SER A 69 -59.05 8.54 -8.79
N ASN A 70 -59.74 9.46 -9.48
CA ASN A 70 -59.31 9.94 -10.79
C ASN A 70 -58.39 11.18 -10.63
N GLY A 71 -57.62 11.21 -9.54
CA GLY A 71 -56.76 12.32 -9.16
C GLY A 71 -55.72 12.68 -10.23
N GLY A 72 -55.08 13.83 -10.07
CA GLY A 72 -54.10 14.35 -11.03
C GLY A 72 -52.92 13.40 -11.22
N LYS A 73 -52.86 12.72 -12.37
CA LYS A 73 -51.71 11.93 -12.80
C LYS A 73 -50.61 12.83 -13.40
N TYR A 74 -49.37 12.41 -13.28
CA TYR A 74 -48.19 13.18 -13.68
C TYR A 74 -47.59 12.68 -14.99
N THR A 75 -47.25 13.58 -15.91
CA THR A 75 -46.54 13.19 -17.14
C THR A 75 -45.04 13.04 -16.94
N HIS A 76 -44.46 13.67 -15.92
CA HIS A 76 -43.03 13.57 -15.62
C HIS A 76 -42.87 13.26 -14.14
N ILE A 77 -42.17 12.17 -13.83
CA ILE A 77 -41.87 11.75 -12.46
C ILE A 77 -40.37 11.43 -12.42
N ILE A 78 -39.67 12.02 -11.46
CA ILE A 78 -38.26 11.75 -11.16
C ILE A 78 -38.23 11.11 -9.78
N ILE A 79 -37.55 9.98 -9.68
CA ILE A 79 -37.48 9.16 -8.48
C ILE A 79 -36.01 9.07 -8.11
N ASP A 80 -35.65 9.67 -6.98
CA ASP A 80 -34.33 9.52 -6.39
C ASP A 80 -34.31 8.33 -5.42
N GLU A 81 -33.13 7.80 -5.12
CA GLU A 81 -32.92 6.69 -4.19
C GLU A 81 -33.80 5.46 -4.49
N SER A 82 -34.03 5.18 -5.77
CA SER A 82 -35.05 4.21 -6.17
C SER A 82 -34.71 2.75 -5.85
N GLN A 83 -33.47 2.48 -5.45
CA GLN A 83 -33.01 1.22 -4.86
C GLN A 83 -33.70 0.85 -3.56
N ASP A 84 -34.18 1.83 -2.77
CA ASP A 84 -34.76 1.59 -1.45
C ASP A 84 -36.27 1.31 -1.50
N LEU A 85 -36.90 1.52 -2.67
CA LEU A 85 -38.34 1.45 -2.79
C LEU A 85 -38.87 0.02 -2.68
N THR A 86 -39.95 -0.11 -1.92
CA THR A 86 -40.73 -1.35 -1.81
C THR A 86 -41.59 -1.57 -3.04
N ARG A 87 -42.08 -2.81 -3.23
CA ARG A 87 -43.02 -3.13 -4.32
C ARG A 87 -44.25 -2.21 -4.35
N VAL A 88 -44.86 -1.96 -3.20
CA VAL A 88 -46.09 -1.17 -3.08
C VAL A 88 -45.85 0.26 -3.54
N GLN A 89 -44.70 0.85 -3.16
CA GLN A 89 -44.33 2.20 -3.59
C GLN A 89 -44.05 2.27 -5.09
N LEU A 90 -43.43 1.24 -5.67
CA LEU A 90 -43.20 1.17 -7.11
C LEU A 90 -44.50 1.00 -7.91
N GLU A 91 -45.45 0.22 -7.40
CA GLU A 91 -46.80 0.13 -7.99
C GLU A 91 -47.55 1.46 -7.88
N PHE A 92 -47.42 2.17 -6.76
CA PHE A 92 -48.02 3.50 -6.55
C PHE A 92 -47.53 4.52 -7.58
N LEU A 93 -46.22 4.55 -7.85
CA LEU A 93 -45.63 5.42 -8.87
C LEU A 93 -46.17 5.11 -10.28
N LYS A 94 -46.43 3.82 -10.57
CA LYS A 94 -47.00 3.38 -11.85
C LYS A 94 -48.41 3.92 -12.06
N GLU A 95 -49.24 3.88 -11.02
CA GLU A 95 -50.62 4.35 -11.08
C GLU A 95 -50.71 5.87 -11.23
N LEU A 96 -49.77 6.59 -10.61
CA LEU A 96 -49.62 8.04 -10.74
C LEU A 96 -49.10 8.50 -12.10
N TYR A 97 -48.41 7.64 -12.85
CA TYR A 97 -47.82 7.99 -14.13
C TYR A 97 -48.88 8.10 -15.23
N LYS A 98 -48.85 9.21 -15.97
CA LYS A 98 -49.69 9.47 -17.14
C LYS A 98 -48.88 9.34 -18.41
N GLU A 99 -48.98 8.19 -19.05
CA GLU A 99 -48.29 7.92 -20.30
C GLU A 99 -48.81 8.82 -21.44
N LYS A 100 -47.89 9.54 -22.08
CA LYS A 100 -48.07 10.40 -23.25
C LYS A 100 -46.81 10.34 -24.12
N ALA A 101 -46.87 10.86 -25.34
CA ALA A 101 -45.70 10.93 -26.23
C ALA A 101 -44.50 11.72 -25.65
N HIS A 102 -44.74 12.62 -24.69
CA HIS A 102 -43.72 13.44 -24.04
C HIS A 102 -43.55 13.11 -22.56
N SER A 103 -44.11 12.01 -22.05
CA SER A 103 -44.00 11.67 -20.64
C SER A 103 -42.68 10.97 -20.32
N SER A 104 -42.18 11.13 -19.10
CA SER A 104 -40.95 10.47 -18.64
C SER A 104 -41.09 9.97 -17.21
N LEU A 105 -40.61 8.76 -16.96
CA LEU A 105 -40.46 8.19 -15.63
C LEU A 105 -38.99 7.85 -15.42
N MET A 106 -38.29 8.67 -14.64
CA MET A 106 -36.84 8.57 -14.44
C MET A 106 -36.53 7.99 -13.06
N PHE A 107 -35.71 6.94 -13.04
CA PHE A 107 -35.21 6.30 -11.82
C PHE A 107 -33.73 6.62 -11.68
N VAL A 108 -33.35 7.18 -10.54
CA VAL A 108 -31.97 7.39 -10.15
C VAL A 108 -31.68 6.40 -9.03
N ALA A 109 -30.69 5.53 -9.24
CA ALA A 109 -30.39 4.46 -8.31
C ALA A 109 -28.89 4.20 -8.13
N ASP A 110 -28.53 3.73 -6.95
CA ASP A 110 -27.24 3.12 -6.63
C ASP A 110 -27.45 1.84 -5.79
N ASN A 111 -27.32 0.69 -6.43
CA ASN A 111 -27.57 -0.61 -5.80
C ASN A 111 -26.59 -0.90 -4.65
N THR A 112 -25.38 -0.32 -4.67
CA THR A 112 -24.39 -0.51 -3.59
C THR A 112 -24.80 0.19 -2.29
N GLN A 113 -25.69 1.19 -2.40
CA GLN A 113 -26.22 1.95 -1.26
C GLN A 113 -27.61 1.49 -0.81
N SER A 114 -28.10 0.35 -1.33
CA SER A 114 -29.34 -0.26 -0.86
C SER A 114 -29.15 -0.87 0.52
N ILE A 115 -29.49 -0.13 1.57
CA ILE A 115 -29.33 -0.53 2.98
C ILE A 115 -30.64 -1.00 3.63
N TYR A 116 -31.78 -0.90 2.92
CA TYR A 116 -33.08 -1.32 3.46
C TYR A 116 -33.47 -2.71 2.96
N PRO A 117 -33.69 -3.68 3.86
CA PRO A 117 -33.88 -5.09 3.49
C PRO A 117 -35.25 -5.38 2.85
N ASP A 118 -36.22 -4.47 2.96
CA ASP A 118 -37.55 -4.60 2.35
C ASP A 118 -37.63 -4.03 0.92
N SER A 119 -36.53 -3.47 0.42
CA SER A 119 -36.47 -2.88 -0.91
C SER A 119 -36.60 -3.92 -2.03
N TRP A 120 -37.13 -3.49 -3.19
CA TRP A 120 -37.33 -4.38 -4.33
C TRP A 120 -36.01 -4.69 -5.03
N LEU A 121 -35.25 -3.65 -5.39
CA LEU A 121 -33.95 -3.80 -6.04
C LEU A 121 -32.92 -4.43 -5.11
N GLY A 122 -32.90 -4.09 -3.82
CA GLY A 122 -31.97 -4.68 -2.85
C GLY A 122 -32.11 -6.21 -2.72
N LYS A 123 -33.28 -6.77 -3.04
CA LYS A 123 -33.50 -8.23 -3.14
C LYS A 123 -33.09 -8.84 -4.49
N GLY A 124 -32.35 -8.10 -5.32
CA GLY A 124 -31.91 -8.53 -6.64
C GLY A 124 -33.05 -8.67 -7.67
N ARG A 125 -34.21 -8.04 -7.43
CA ARG A 125 -35.37 -8.17 -8.32
C ARG A 125 -35.40 -7.00 -9.30
N PRO A 126 -35.28 -7.24 -10.63
CA PRO A 126 -35.20 -6.15 -11.58
C PRO A 126 -36.55 -5.44 -11.75
N TYR A 127 -36.52 -4.17 -12.13
CA TYR A 127 -37.72 -3.36 -12.38
C TYR A 127 -38.66 -3.94 -13.45
N THR A 128 -38.13 -4.73 -14.38
CA THR A 128 -38.92 -5.42 -15.42
C THR A 128 -39.96 -6.37 -14.84
N THR A 129 -39.70 -6.97 -13.67
CA THR A 129 -40.64 -7.90 -13.01
C THR A 129 -41.95 -7.24 -12.54
N ILE A 130 -41.94 -5.91 -12.38
CA ILE A 130 -43.13 -5.11 -12.03
C ILE A 130 -43.63 -4.27 -13.23
N GLY A 131 -43.10 -4.57 -14.42
CA GLY A 131 -43.55 -4.01 -15.70
C GLY A 131 -42.95 -2.65 -16.04
N TYR A 132 -41.77 -2.33 -15.52
CA TYR A 132 -40.97 -1.20 -16.00
C TYR A 132 -39.87 -1.71 -16.94
N ASP A 133 -40.04 -1.47 -18.25
CA ASP A 133 -39.03 -1.83 -19.25
C ASP A 133 -38.00 -0.71 -19.43
N MET A 134 -36.80 -0.97 -18.89
CA MET A 134 -35.63 -0.08 -18.93
C MET A 134 -34.63 -0.42 -20.03
N SER A 135 -34.93 -1.41 -20.87
CA SER A 135 -34.02 -1.91 -21.91
C SER A 135 -33.59 -0.78 -22.86
N GLY A 136 -32.28 -0.56 -22.98
CA GLY A 136 -31.71 0.50 -23.82
C GLY A 136 -31.95 1.94 -23.32
N LYS A 137 -32.52 2.12 -22.13
CA LYS A 137 -32.84 3.44 -21.54
C LYS A 137 -32.03 3.76 -20.28
N SER A 138 -31.13 2.87 -19.88
CA SER A 138 -30.24 3.09 -18.73
C SER A 138 -29.00 3.90 -19.14
N ARG A 139 -28.52 4.74 -18.22
CA ARG A 139 -27.23 5.43 -18.31
C ARG A 139 -26.53 5.31 -16.97
N THR A 140 -25.26 4.92 -17.01
CA THR A 140 -24.42 4.77 -15.81
C THR A 140 -23.54 5.99 -15.62
N LEU A 141 -23.54 6.54 -14.40
CA LEU A 141 -22.60 7.57 -13.98
C LEU A 141 -21.53 6.92 -13.11
N SER A 142 -20.31 6.78 -13.63
CA SER A 142 -19.21 6.09 -12.92
C SER A 142 -18.22 7.02 -12.21
N LYS A 143 -18.31 8.34 -12.47
CA LYS A 143 -17.41 9.34 -11.87
C LYS A 143 -18.00 9.88 -10.57
N ASN A 144 -17.32 9.63 -9.46
CA ASN A 144 -17.59 10.26 -8.16
C ASN A 144 -16.94 11.65 -8.14
N TYR A 145 -17.62 12.69 -7.67
CA TYR A 145 -17.02 14.04 -7.50
C TYR A 145 -16.97 14.49 -6.02
N ARG A 146 -17.54 13.68 -5.13
CA ARG A 146 -17.74 13.97 -3.71
C ARG A 146 -16.52 13.58 -2.88
N THR A 147 -16.14 12.32 -2.98
CA THR A 147 -15.20 11.65 -2.07
C THR A 147 -13.83 11.54 -2.72
N THR A 148 -12.76 11.59 -1.93
CA THR A 148 -11.39 11.43 -2.45
C THR A 148 -11.17 10.02 -3.01
N THR A 149 -10.19 9.91 -3.91
CA THR A 149 -9.77 8.64 -4.49
C THR A 149 -9.34 7.64 -3.43
N GLU A 150 -8.62 8.09 -2.39
CA GLU A 150 -8.10 7.23 -1.33
C GLU A 150 -9.21 6.66 -0.43
N ILE A 151 -10.22 7.48 -0.07
CA ILE A 151 -11.38 7.01 0.70
C ILE A 151 -12.22 6.06 -0.15
N SER A 152 -12.43 6.38 -1.43
CA SER A 152 -13.20 5.54 -2.35
C SER A 152 -12.55 4.17 -2.55
N GLN A 153 -11.23 4.13 -2.66
CA GLN A 153 -10.48 2.90 -2.82
C GLN A 153 -10.57 2.01 -1.56
N ALA A 154 -10.37 2.57 -0.37
CA ALA A 154 -10.54 1.83 0.88
C ALA A 154 -11.97 1.30 1.08
N ALA A 155 -12.98 2.10 0.75
CA ALA A 155 -14.37 1.67 0.79
C ALA A 155 -14.67 0.58 -0.26
N PHE A 156 -14.00 0.62 -1.41
CA PHE A 156 -14.15 -0.39 -2.44
C PHE A 156 -13.60 -1.75 -2.02
N ASP A 157 -12.44 -1.80 -1.35
CA ASP A 157 -11.88 -3.07 -0.84
C ASP A 157 -12.90 -3.84 0.00
N LEU A 158 -13.65 -3.10 0.84
CA LEU A 158 -14.70 -3.65 1.68
C LEU A 158 -15.79 -4.33 0.83
N ILE A 159 -16.25 -3.68 -0.25
CA ILE A 159 -17.29 -4.22 -1.13
C ILE A 159 -16.76 -5.36 -2.01
N GLU A 160 -15.50 -5.28 -2.43
CA GLU A 160 -14.83 -6.31 -3.24
C GLU A 160 -14.76 -7.65 -2.49
N ALA A 161 -14.73 -7.65 -1.16
CA ALA A 161 -14.79 -8.86 -0.35
C ALA A 161 -16.15 -9.60 -0.40
N ASP A 162 -17.20 -9.00 -0.99
CA ASP A 162 -18.54 -9.60 -1.07
C ASP A 162 -18.85 -10.18 -2.47
N GLU A 163 -18.77 -11.51 -2.59
CA GLU A 163 -19.08 -12.25 -3.81
C GLU A 163 -20.50 -12.00 -4.35
N THR A 164 -21.48 -11.72 -3.46
CA THR A 164 -22.87 -11.47 -3.88
C THR A 164 -23.02 -10.11 -4.55
N ILE A 165 -22.20 -9.14 -4.16
CA ILE A 165 -22.19 -7.81 -4.78
C ILE A 165 -21.42 -7.87 -6.10
N GLN A 166 -20.27 -8.57 -6.14
CA GLN A 166 -19.49 -8.73 -7.36
C GLN A 166 -20.25 -9.42 -8.50
N SER A 167 -21.08 -10.41 -8.15
CA SER A 167 -21.89 -11.16 -9.13
C SER A 167 -23.11 -10.38 -9.64
N ASN A 168 -23.39 -9.20 -9.10
CA ASN A 168 -24.49 -8.37 -9.55
C ASN A 168 -24.12 -7.64 -10.86
N VAL A 169 -24.93 -7.87 -11.90
CA VAL A 169 -24.75 -7.29 -13.24
C VAL A 169 -24.81 -5.75 -13.24
N ASP A 170 -25.50 -5.18 -12.25
CA ASP A 170 -25.63 -3.72 -12.09
C ASP A 170 -24.49 -3.10 -11.26
N PHE A 171 -23.50 -3.89 -10.82
CA PHE A 171 -22.36 -3.39 -10.07
C PHE A 171 -21.38 -2.63 -10.97
N VAL A 172 -21.06 -1.39 -10.59
CA VAL A 172 -20.17 -0.51 -11.36
C VAL A 172 -18.94 -0.22 -10.50
N LYS A 173 -17.77 -0.67 -10.95
CA LYS A 173 -16.51 -0.29 -10.32
C LYS A 173 -16.35 1.24 -10.42
N PRO A 174 -16.09 1.95 -9.31
CA PRO A 174 -15.88 3.39 -9.35
C PRO A 174 -14.72 3.72 -10.29
N ALA A 175 -14.91 4.70 -11.17
CA ALA A 175 -13.80 5.28 -11.90
C ALA A 175 -13.02 6.18 -10.94
N LEU A 176 -11.77 5.82 -10.65
CA LEU A 176 -10.87 6.64 -9.84
C LEU A 176 -10.72 8.02 -10.50
N ILE A 177 -10.72 9.07 -9.68
CA ILE A 177 -10.79 10.48 -10.11
C ILE A 177 -9.51 11.23 -9.76
N ASP A 178 -9.36 12.45 -10.30
CA ASP A 178 -8.24 13.34 -10.00
C ASP A 178 -8.33 14.04 -8.62
N ARG A 179 -9.38 13.77 -7.82
CA ARG A 179 -9.53 14.35 -6.49
C ARG A 179 -8.83 13.48 -5.45
N HIS A 180 -7.63 13.89 -5.09
CA HIS A 180 -6.80 13.25 -4.08
C HIS A 180 -6.93 13.91 -2.71
N GLY A 181 -6.75 13.12 -1.66
CA GLY A 181 -6.65 13.58 -0.28
C GLY A 181 -5.94 12.57 0.59
N HIS A 182 -6.29 12.53 1.88
CA HIS A 182 -5.68 11.58 2.81
C HIS A 182 -6.37 10.21 2.73
N PRO A 183 -5.62 9.11 2.83
CA PRO A 183 -6.22 7.81 3.07
C PRO A 183 -6.97 7.78 4.42
N PRO A 184 -8.01 6.95 4.56
CA PRO A 184 -8.71 6.81 5.82
C PRO A 184 -7.78 6.48 7.00
N ILE A 185 -8.01 7.18 8.11
CA ILE A 185 -7.28 6.98 9.35
C ILE A 185 -8.01 5.92 10.16
N TYR A 186 -7.33 4.84 10.53
CA TYR A 186 -7.90 3.79 11.38
C TYR A 186 -7.12 3.63 12.68
N GLN A 187 -7.85 3.69 13.81
CA GLN A 187 -7.27 3.56 15.14
C GLN A 187 -8.02 2.53 16.00
N PHE A 188 -7.28 1.60 16.60
CA PHE A 188 -7.82 0.65 17.58
C PHE A 188 -7.50 1.11 19.00
N PHE A 189 -8.48 0.97 19.89
CA PHE A 189 -8.37 1.33 21.30
C PHE A 189 -8.66 0.12 22.19
N MET A 190 -7.93 0.00 23.29
CA MET A 190 -8.19 -1.04 24.29
C MET A 190 -9.40 -0.69 25.15
N GLN A 191 -9.62 0.61 25.39
CA GLN A 191 -10.69 1.12 26.27
C GLN A 191 -11.49 2.25 25.60
N PRO A 192 -12.80 2.37 25.86
CA PRO A 192 -13.64 3.41 25.28
C PRO A 192 -13.15 4.83 25.57
N GLU A 193 -12.61 5.08 26.77
CA GLU A 193 -12.14 6.40 27.19
C GLU A 193 -10.99 6.91 26.31
N GLN A 194 -10.17 6.00 25.77
CA GLN A 194 -9.09 6.33 24.85
C GLN A 194 -9.62 6.82 23.49
N GLN A 195 -10.70 6.18 23.00
CA GLN A 195 -11.37 6.60 21.77
C GLN A 195 -11.97 8.01 21.93
N VAL A 196 -12.67 8.27 23.04
CA VAL A 196 -13.23 9.59 23.33
C VAL A 196 -12.13 10.65 23.45
N ALA A 197 -11.02 10.34 24.12
CA ALA A 197 -9.87 11.25 24.23
C ALA A 197 -9.29 11.57 22.85
N PHE A 198 -9.07 10.55 22.01
CA PHE A 198 -8.61 10.71 20.63
C PHE A 198 -9.56 11.58 19.80
N LEU A 199 -10.87 11.33 19.86
CA LEU A 199 -11.86 12.12 19.11
C LEU A 199 -11.82 13.60 19.52
N ALA A 200 -11.76 13.89 20.82
CA ALA A 200 -11.71 15.27 21.29
C ALA A 200 -10.41 15.98 20.87
N GLU A 201 -9.25 15.32 21.01
CA GLU A 201 -7.96 15.87 20.59
C GLU A 201 -7.90 16.11 19.07
N GLU A 202 -8.43 15.18 18.28
CA GLU A 202 -8.41 15.28 16.83
C GLU A 202 -9.41 16.31 16.30
N ILE A 203 -10.60 16.41 16.90
CA ILE A 203 -11.56 17.47 16.58
C ILE A 203 -10.93 18.83 16.85
N GLU A 204 -10.32 19.05 18.02
CA GLU A 204 -9.67 20.33 18.34
C GLU A 204 -8.49 20.63 17.39
N ARG A 205 -7.69 19.63 17.01
CA ARG A 205 -6.63 19.79 16.01
C ARG A 205 -7.19 20.27 14.66
N LEU A 206 -8.32 19.70 14.24
CA LEU A 206 -8.93 19.99 12.95
C LEU A 206 -9.69 21.33 12.92
N ARG A 207 -9.96 21.98 14.07
CA ARG A 207 -10.64 23.29 14.12
C ARG A 207 -9.88 24.41 13.41
N GLY A 208 -8.58 24.24 13.16
CA GLY A 208 -7.80 25.18 12.34
C GLY A 208 -8.22 25.18 10.88
N ASP A 209 -8.67 24.04 10.36
CA ASP A 209 -8.95 23.82 8.94
C ASP A 209 -10.45 23.65 8.63
N TYR A 210 -11.25 23.24 9.62
CA TYR A 210 -12.67 22.87 9.45
C TYR A 210 -13.55 23.45 10.56
N ARG A 211 -14.77 23.83 10.20
CA ARG A 211 -15.81 24.20 11.18
C ARG A 211 -16.38 22.96 11.85
N LEU A 212 -16.93 23.10 13.06
CA LEU A 212 -17.53 21.96 13.77
C LEU A 212 -18.75 21.42 13.01
N SER A 213 -19.52 22.30 12.36
CA SER A 213 -20.65 21.92 11.48
C SER A 213 -20.26 21.03 10.30
N GLU A 214 -18.98 21.04 9.89
CA GLU A 214 -18.46 20.25 8.77
C GLU A 214 -17.95 18.87 9.20
N MET A 215 -18.00 18.58 10.49
CA MET A 215 -17.58 17.32 11.09
C MET A 215 -18.79 16.51 11.55
N CYS A 216 -18.76 15.21 11.29
CA CYS A 216 -19.82 14.31 11.73
C CYS A 216 -19.28 13.02 12.36
N ILE A 217 -19.84 12.64 13.51
CA ILE A 217 -19.58 11.37 14.17
C ILE A 217 -20.73 10.42 13.86
N VAL A 218 -20.37 9.22 13.43
CA VAL A 218 -21.29 8.22 12.89
C VAL A 218 -21.07 6.91 13.63
N ALA A 219 -22.14 6.37 14.21
CA ALA A 219 -22.10 5.07 14.88
C ALA A 219 -23.23 4.15 14.39
N ARG A 220 -23.08 2.85 14.60
CA ARG A 220 -24.07 1.85 14.17
C ARG A 220 -25.42 1.99 14.88
N GLY A 221 -25.40 2.32 16.17
CA GLY A 221 -26.58 2.34 17.05
C GLY A 221 -26.77 3.66 17.78
N LYS A 222 -28.03 3.98 18.10
CA LYS A 222 -28.40 5.23 18.78
C LYS A 222 -27.70 5.41 20.14
N ARG A 223 -27.52 4.31 20.89
CA ARG A 223 -26.86 4.34 22.20
C ARG A 223 -25.39 4.80 22.10
N SER A 224 -24.65 4.35 21.07
CA SER A 224 -23.28 4.81 20.83
C SER A 224 -23.24 6.29 20.48
N VAL A 225 -24.18 6.76 19.66
CA VAL A 225 -24.34 8.19 19.33
C VAL A 225 -24.60 9.03 20.58
N GLU A 226 -25.54 8.61 21.42
CA GLU A 226 -25.90 9.32 22.66
C GLU A 226 -24.74 9.33 23.66
N SER A 227 -24.01 8.22 23.81
CA SER A 227 -22.82 8.14 24.67
C SER A 227 -21.72 9.08 24.18
N ALA A 228 -21.34 8.97 22.90
CA ALA A 228 -20.28 9.79 22.33
C ALA A 228 -20.60 11.29 22.44
N ALA A 229 -21.85 11.69 22.21
CA ALA A 229 -22.28 13.07 22.39
C ALA A 229 -22.10 13.56 23.84
N ALA A 230 -22.49 12.75 24.84
CA ALA A 230 -22.35 13.10 26.25
C ALA A 230 -20.87 13.17 26.67
N ASP A 231 -20.06 12.20 26.25
CA ASP A 231 -18.65 12.09 26.60
C ASP A 231 -17.81 13.23 25.99
N LEU A 232 -18.11 13.62 24.75
CA LEU A 232 -17.47 14.75 24.08
C LEU A 232 -17.92 16.10 24.65
N ALA A 233 -19.20 16.24 24.98
CA ALA A 233 -19.70 17.44 25.66
C ALA A 233 -19.02 17.62 27.03
N ALA A 234 -18.77 16.53 27.77
CA ALA A 234 -18.02 16.56 29.03
C ALA A 234 -16.55 17.00 28.85
N LYS A 235 -15.98 16.81 27.65
CA LYS A 235 -14.65 17.32 27.26
C LYS A 235 -14.68 18.73 26.65
N GLY A 236 -15.85 19.39 26.61
CA GLY A 236 -16.01 20.75 26.11
C GLY A 236 -16.22 20.87 24.60
N ILE A 237 -16.43 19.76 23.88
CA ILE A 237 -16.75 19.78 22.45
C ILE A 237 -18.24 20.01 22.26
N ALA A 238 -18.60 21.01 21.46
CA ALA A 238 -20.00 21.31 21.17
C ALA A 238 -20.57 20.27 20.19
N CYS A 239 -21.53 19.47 20.67
CA CYS A 239 -22.12 18.35 19.93
C CYS A 239 -23.62 18.53 19.74
N GLU A 240 -24.14 17.99 18.63
CA GLU A 240 -25.56 17.93 18.34
C GLU A 240 -25.94 16.61 17.68
N ILE A 241 -26.90 15.88 18.26
CA ILE A 241 -27.48 14.70 17.63
C ILE A 241 -28.53 15.16 16.63
N LEU A 242 -28.28 14.94 15.33
CA LEU A 242 -29.22 15.36 14.28
C LEU A 242 -30.48 14.51 14.34
N GLN A 243 -31.62 15.20 14.45
CA GLN A 243 -32.93 14.56 14.40
C GLN A 243 -33.43 14.49 12.95
N SER A 244 -34.03 13.37 12.57
CA SER A 244 -34.49 13.16 11.20
C SER A 244 -35.65 14.08 10.75
N LYS A 245 -36.38 14.70 11.69
CA LYS A 245 -37.56 15.51 11.38
C LYS A 245 -37.24 17.00 11.16
N GLU A 246 -36.29 17.55 11.92
CA GLU A 246 -35.90 18.97 11.86
C GLU A 246 -34.39 19.07 12.10
N PRO A 247 -33.55 18.70 11.11
CA PRO A 247 -32.10 18.79 11.25
C PRO A 247 -31.64 20.25 11.17
N ASP A 248 -30.91 20.72 12.19
CA ASP A 248 -30.23 22.01 12.18
C ASP A 248 -28.82 21.84 11.59
N PHE A 249 -28.61 22.33 10.36
CA PHE A 249 -27.30 22.33 9.71
C PHE A 249 -26.53 23.64 9.90
N GLU A 250 -27.17 24.68 10.43
CA GLU A 250 -26.59 26.01 10.58
C GLU A 250 -25.82 26.15 11.90
N SER A 251 -26.16 25.35 12.92
CA SER A 251 -25.42 25.38 14.18
C SER A 251 -23.99 24.85 14.01
N ASP A 252 -23.00 25.64 14.46
CA ASP A 252 -21.58 25.26 14.44
C ASP A 252 -21.24 24.29 15.57
N LYS A 253 -21.71 23.05 15.42
CA LYS A 253 -21.53 21.94 16.36
C LYS A 253 -21.19 20.67 15.59
N VAL A 254 -20.42 19.79 16.21
CA VAL A 254 -20.14 18.46 15.66
C VAL A 254 -21.45 17.69 15.60
N LYS A 255 -21.81 17.22 14.40
CA LYS A 255 -23.07 16.51 14.18
C LYS A 255 -22.90 15.03 14.51
N LEU A 256 -23.88 14.42 15.17
CA LEU A 256 -23.86 12.99 15.44
C LEU A 256 -25.09 12.31 14.86
N VAL A 257 -24.88 11.20 14.14
CA VAL A 257 -25.93 10.43 13.47
C VAL A 257 -25.68 8.94 13.55
N THR A 258 -26.73 8.15 13.33
CA THR A 258 -26.56 6.72 13.08
C THR A 258 -26.16 6.47 11.63
N MET A 259 -25.49 5.35 11.35
CA MET A 259 -25.13 4.95 9.98
C MET A 259 -26.33 4.86 9.02
N HIS A 260 -27.54 4.59 9.51
CA HIS A 260 -28.74 4.59 8.67
C HIS A 260 -29.20 6.01 8.33
N SER A 261 -28.98 6.97 9.24
CA SER A 261 -29.46 8.35 9.11
C SER A 261 -28.50 9.24 8.33
N ILE A 262 -27.25 8.81 8.12
CA ILE A 262 -26.30 9.57 7.30
C ILE A 262 -26.58 9.46 5.80
N LYS A 263 -27.40 8.50 5.38
CA LYS A 263 -27.78 8.38 3.97
C LYS A 263 -28.46 9.67 3.50
N GLY A 264 -27.97 10.23 2.41
CA GLY A 264 -28.40 11.53 1.87
C GLY A 264 -27.67 12.75 2.46
N LEU A 265 -26.87 12.58 3.51
CA LEU A 265 -26.02 13.64 4.09
C LEU A 265 -24.57 13.50 3.58
N GLU A 266 -23.77 14.54 3.77
CA GLU A 266 -22.33 14.54 3.47
C GLU A 266 -21.60 15.55 4.35
N PHE A 267 -20.35 15.25 4.70
CA PHE A 267 -19.53 16.06 5.59
C PHE A 267 -18.09 16.12 5.11
N LYS A 268 -17.36 17.18 5.44
CA LYS A 268 -15.93 17.29 5.11
C LYS A 268 -15.13 16.24 5.86
N VAL A 269 -15.45 16.06 7.14
CA VAL A 269 -14.79 15.12 8.04
C VAL A 269 -15.83 14.17 8.63
N ILE A 270 -15.58 12.86 8.54
CA ILE A 270 -16.38 11.84 9.21
C ILE A 270 -15.54 11.04 10.20
N PHE A 271 -16.11 10.79 11.38
CA PHE A 271 -15.61 9.84 12.36
C PHE A 271 -16.58 8.66 12.47
N LEU A 272 -16.24 7.52 11.86
CA LEU A 272 -16.93 6.26 12.07
C LEU A 272 -16.39 5.62 13.36
N ILE A 273 -17.24 5.52 14.36
CA ILE A 273 -16.87 5.01 15.69
C ILE A 273 -17.53 3.66 15.98
N ASP A 274 -16.96 2.96 16.94
CA ASP A 274 -17.45 1.66 17.42
C ASP A 274 -17.57 0.61 16.33
N LEU A 275 -16.58 0.56 15.42
CA LEU A 275 -16.44 -0.49 14.41
C LEU A 275 -15.95 -1.79 15.06
N ASN A 276 -16.77 -2.33 15.97
CA ASN A 276 -16.42 -3.41 16.89
C ASN A 276 -17.08 -4.73 16.44
N GLN A 277 -16.43 -5.85 16.76
CA GLN A 277 -17.04 -7.17 16.57
C GLN A 277 -18.34 -7.28 17.39
N GLY A 278 -19.39 -7.83 16.77
CA GLY A 278 -20.73 -7.96 17.37
C GLY A 278 -21.56 -6.67 17.37
N VAL A 279 -20.95 -5.53 17.02
CA VAL A 279 -21.67 -4.27 16.76
C VAL A 279 -21.89 -4.10 15.26
N ILE A 280 -20.83 -4.28 14.48
CA ILE A 280 -20.88 -4.28 13.01
C ILE A 280 -19.88 -5.31 12.45
N PRO A 281 -20.33 -6.41 11.80
CA PRO A 281 -21.72 -6.81 11.71
C PRO A 281 -22.28 -7.24 13.07
N MET A 282 -23.59 -7.05 13.25
CA MET A 282 -24.32 -7.70 14.33
C MET A 282 -24.23 -9.23 14.18
N GLU A 283 -23.84 -9.94 15.24
CA GLU A 283 -23.79 -11.40 15.27
C GLU A 283 -25.13 -11.95 15.79
N LEU A 284 -25.81 -12.78 14.99
CA LEU A 284 -26.98 -13.55 15.42
C LEU A 284 -26.60 -15.01 15.68
N TYR A 285 -27.22 -15.62 16.69
CA TYR A 285 -26.77 -16.91 17.23
C TYR A 285 -27.25 -18.17 16.48
N ASP A 286 -28.19 -18.07 15.53
CA ASP A 286 -28.96 -19.27 15.10
C ASP A 286 -28.80 -19.74 13.64
N ASP A 287 -28.22 -18.98 12.69
CA ASP A 287 -28.03 -19.48 11.30
C ASP A 287 -26.90 -18.77 10.50
N ALA A 288 -26.07 -19.55 9.80
CA ALA A 288 -24.94 -19.07 9.00
C ALA A 288 -25.34 -18.43 7.66
N GLU A 289 -26.46 -18.84 7.04
CA GLU A 289 -26.96 -18.18 5.81
C GLU A 289 -27.54 -16.79 6.13
N ASP A 290 -28.29 -16.69 7.23
CA ASP A 290 -28.80 -15.41 7.73
C ASP A 290 -27.65 -14.46 8.07
N GLN A 291 -26.58 -14.98 8.68
CA GLN A 291 -25.38 -14.18 8.98
C GLN A 291 -24.69 -13.65 7.72
N LYS A 292 -24.59 -14.43 6.63
CA LYS A 292 -24.03 -13.93 5.36
C LYS A 292 -24.84 -12.78 4.77
N THR A 293 -26.17 -12.86 4.86
CA THR A 293 -27.06 -11.80 4.38
C THR A 293 -26.88 -10.53 5.22
N ILE A 294 -26.85 -10.69 6.55
CA ILE A 294 -26.61 -9.58 7.49
C ILE A 294 -25.24 -8.96 7.25
N ASP A 295 -24.21 -9.79 7.07
CA ASP A 295 -22.86 -9.31 6.77
C ASP A 295 -22.86 -8.47 5.50
N SER A 296 -23.55 -8.91 4.44
CA SER A 296 -23.65 -8.13 3.19
C SER A 296 -24.35 -6.79 3.40
N ASP A 297 -25.47 -6.77 4.12
CA ASP A 297 -26.22 -5.53 4.39
C ASP A 297 -25.44 -4.57 5.31
N GLU A 298 -24.79 -5.08 6.36
CA GLU A 298 -23.97 -4.28 7.27
C GLU A 298 -22.67 -3.79 6.60
N ARG A 299 -22.14 -4.54 5.64
CA ARG A 299 -21.02 -4.12 4.79
C ARG A 299 -21.42 -2.94 3.90
N LYS A 300 -22.59 -3.01 3.23
CA LYS A 300 -23.15 -1.87 2.47
C LYS A 300 -23.38 -0.67 3.37
N LEU A 301 -23.85 -0.89 4.60
CA LEU A 301 -24.04 0.17 5.57
C LEU A 301 -22.72 0.87 5.95
N LEU A 302 -21.65 0.10 6.18
CA LEU A 302 -20.32 0.66 6.42
C LEU A 302 -19.78 1.40 5.19
N TYR A 303 -19.91 0.82 4.00
CA TYR A 303 -19.56 1.46 2.73
C TYR A 303 -20.25 2.82 2.56
N VAL A 304 -21.57 2.87 2.82
CA VAL A 304 -22.32 4.13 2.83
C VAL A 304 -21.72 5.07 3.87
N GLY A 305 -21.45 4.65 5.09
CA GLY A 305 -20.81 5.50 6.11
C GLY A 305 -19.46 6.10 5.66
N MET A 306 -18.61 5.29 5.02
CA MET A 306 -17.29 5.71 4.55
C MET A 306 -17.38 6.74 3.41
N THR A 307 -18.28 6.51 2.45
CA THR A 307 -18.45 7.34 1.24
C THR A 307 -19.21 8.66 1.47
N ARG A 308 -19.55 8.96 2.73
CA ARG A 308 -20.18 10.24 3.14
C ARG A 308 -19.13 11.29 3.50
N ALA A 309 -17.87 10.88 3.61
CA ALA A 309 -16.73 11.76 3.83
C ALA A 309 -16.29 12.38 2.50
N ASN A 310 -16.14 13.70 2.49
CA ASN A 310 -15.69 14.43 1.31
C ASN A 310 -14.16 14.57 1.29
N GLU A 311 -13.50 14.69 2.45
CA GLU A 311 -12.07 15.01 2.55
C GLU A 311 -11.31 14.12 3.54
N LEU A 312 -11.84 13.92 4.74
CA LEU A 312 -11.20 13.11 5.78
C LEU A 312 -12.15 12.07 6.36
N LEU A 313 -11.65 10.84 6.49
CA LEU A 313 -12.36 9.75 7.13
C LEU A 313 -11.51 9.18 8.26
N TYR A 314 -12.04 9.24 9.48
CA TYR A 314 -11.53 8.57 10.66
C TYR A 314 -12.41 7.37 10.97
N MET A 315 -11.79 6.26 11.31
CA MET A 315 -12.43 5.01 11.66
C MET A 315 -11.82 4.51 12.96
N SER A 316 -12.66 4.03 13.87
CA SER A 316 -12.16 3.52 15.15
C SER A 316 -12.92 2.32 15.67
N SER A 317 -12.19 1.50 16.41
CA SER A 317 -12.76 0.37 17.14
C SER A 317 -12.16 0.27 18.54
N VAL A 318 -12.87 -0.45 19.40
CA VAL A 318 -12.61 -0.55 20.83
C VAL A 318 -12.71 -2.02 21.25
N LYS A 319 -11.74 -2.49 22.05
CA LYS A 319 -11.60 -3.87 22.58
C LYS A 319 -11.41 -4.96 21.52
N LYS A 320 -12.33 -5.09 20.57
CA LYS A 320 -12.24 -6.09 19.49
C LYS A 320 -12.72 -5.47 18.17
N PRO A 321 -11.83 -5.32 17.17
CA PRO A 321 -12.19 -4.70 15.91
C PRO A 321 -13.19 -5.56 15.13
N SER A 322 -14.05 -4.91 14.35
CA SER A 322 -14.90 -5.56 13.37
C SER A 322 -14.08 -6.38 12.39
N LYS A 323 -14.63 -7.52 11.93
CA LYS A 323 -14.01 -8.30 10.85
C LYS A 323 -13.90 -7.51 9.55
N PHE A 324 -14.79 -6.56 9.30
CA PHE A 324 -14.77 -5.70 8.11
C PHE A 324 -13.51 -4.84 8.01
N ILE A 325 -12.88 -4.50 9.15
CA ILE A 325 -11.62 -3.75 9.12
C ILE A 325 -10.51 -4.57 8.44
N LYS A 326 -10.50 -5.89 8.62
CA LYS A 326 -9.52 -6.79 8.01
C LYS A 326 -9.76 -7.01 6.51
N GLU A 327 -10.95 -6.68 6.02
CA GLU A 327 -11.32 -6.78 4.61
C GLU A 327 -10.81 -5.57 3.81
N ILE A 328 -10.46 -4.47 4.49
CA ILE A 328 -9.86 -3.29 3.85
C ILE A 328 -8.35 -3.50 3.74
N ASP A 329 -7.78 -3.27 2.56
CA ASP A 329 -6.34 -3.40 2.37
C ASP A 329 -5.61 -2.36 3.22
N ARG A 330 -4.71 -2.85 4.09
CA ARG A 330 -3.91 -2.00 5.00
C ARG A 330 -3.14 -0.90 4.27
N LYS A 331 -2.80 -1.08 2.99
CA LYS A 331 -2.10 -0.06 2.18
C LYS A 331 -2.96 1.18 1.92
N HIS A 332 -4.28 1.06 2.02
CA HIS A 332 -5.24 2.16 1.89
C HIS A 332 -5.60 2.80 3.23
N LEU A 333 -5.03 2.33 4.35
CA LEU A 333 -5.26 2.89 5.68
C LEU A 333 -4.00 3.54 6.24
N ARG A 334 -4.17 4.55 7.10
CA ARG A 334 -3.09 5.16 7.89
C ARG A 334 -3.43 5.16 9.37
N MET A 335 -2.40 5.13 10.23
CA MET A 335 -2.60 5.34 11.67
C MET A 335 -2.88 6.81 11.99
N ARG A 336 -2.41 7.74 11.16
CA ARG A 336 -2.52 9.19 11.37
C ARG A 336 -2.64 9.93 10.05
N LYS A 337 -3.26 11.11 10.06
CA LYS A 337 -3.54 11.94 8.87
C LYS A 337 -2.29 12.25 8.05
N ASP A 338 -1.19 12.63 8.72
CA ASP A 338 0.03 13.13 8.08
C ASP A 338 1.23 12.17 8.20
N ALA A 339 0.96 10.88 8.44
CA ALA A 339 2.01 9.85 8.50
C ALA A 339 1.74 8.75 7.48
N ALA A 340 2.81 8.22 6.89
CA ALA A 340 2.73 7.09 5.96
C ALA A 340 2.46 5.75 6.66
N LEU A 341 2.70 5.68 7.97
CA LEU A 341 2.57 4.47 8.77
C LEU A 341 1.17 3.86 8.69
N ARG A 342 1.11 2.57 8.34
CA ARG A 342 -0.13 1.79 8.21
C ARG A 342 -0.53 1.19 9.56
N PRO A 343 -1.82 0.88 9.81
CA PRO A 343 -2.25 0.26 11.05
C PRO A 343 -1.53 -1.05 11.39
N PHE A 344 -1.46 -1.36 12.68
CA PHE A 344 -0.88 -2.61 13.16
C PHE A 344 -1.60 -3.83 12.58
N GLU A 345 -0.79 -4.79 12.13
CA GLU A 345 -1.23 -6.10 11.72
C GLU A 345 -0.23 -7.13 12.22
N SER A 346 -0.75 -8.19 12.82
CA SER A 346 0.07 -9.30 13.34
C SER A 346 0.73 -10.04 12.20
N ILE A 347 2.04 -10.29 12.33
CA ILE A 347 2.83 -11.08 11.39
C ILE A 347 2.99 -12.49 11.97
N SER A 348 2.90 -13.51 11.12
CA SER A 348 3.18 -14.89 11.52
C SER A 348 4.67 -15.05 11.81
N MET A 349 5.04 -15.87 12.79
CA MET A 349 6.45 -16.16 13.11
C MET A 349 7.24 -16.70 11.90
N THR A 350 6.57 -17.36 10.96
CA THR A 350 7.18 -17.84 9.70
C THR A 350 7.67 -16.72 8.79
N ASP A 351 7.09 -15.53 8.93
CA ASP A 351 7.35 -14.38 8.07
C ASP A 351 8.23 -13.33 8.78
N TYR A 352 8.76 -13.67 9.97
CA TYR A 352 9.68 -12.79 10.69
C TYR A 352 10.95 -12.55 9.88
N ARG A 353 11.44 -11.31 9.93
CA ARG A 353 12.68 -10.86 9.28
C ARG A 353 13.73 -10.55 10.34
N LEU A 354 15.00 -10.68 9.96
CA LEU A 354 16.14 -10.51 10.86
C LEU A 354 16.10 -11.45 12.08
N ALA A 355 15.48 -12.62 11.91
CA ALA A 355 15.26 -13.59 12.97
C ALA A 355 16.57 -14.17 13.54
N ASP A 356 17.64 -14.14 12.75
CA ASP A 356 19.00 -14.51 13.12
C ASP A 356 19.64 -13.54 14.14
N GLN A 357 19.15 -12.30 14.23
CA GLN A 357 19.61 -11.31 15.21
C GLN A 357 18.82 -11.35 16.53
N LEU A 358 17.73 -12.13 16.59
CA LEU A 358 16.85 -12.16 17.75
C LEU A 358 17.34 -13.13 18.84
N VAL A 359 17.34 -12.65 20.09
CA VAL A 359 17.68 -13.47 21.27
C VAL A 359 16.51 -14.37 21.68
N ASP A 360 15.28 -13.87 21.61
CA ASP A 360 14.06 -14.61 21.96
C ASP A 360 12.93 -14.32 20.95
N LEU A 361 12.72 -15.26 20.03
CA LEU A 361 11.66 -15.22 19.02
C LEU A 361 10.23 -15.24 19.61
N HIS A 362 10.08 -15.68 20.87
CA HIS A 362 8.79 -15.79 21.54
C HIS A 362 8.47 -14.60 22.45
N SER A 363 9.32 -13.57 22.44
CA SER A 363 9.06 -12.33 23.18
C SER A 363 7.71 -11.73 22.75
N LYS A 364 6.94 -11.25 23.73
CA LYS A 364 5.63 -10.61 23.48
C LYS A 364 5.75 -9.27 22.76
N GLU A 365 6.95 -8.69 22.71
CA GLU A 365 7.25 -7.43 22.02
C GLU A 365 7.59 -7.66 20.55
N GLU A 366 7.95 -8.89 20.18
CA GLU A 366 8.41 -9.23 18.84
C GLU A 366 7.33 -9.02 17.78
N LEU A 367 6.05 -9.20 18.13
CA LEU A 367 4.93 -8.87 17.23
C LEU A 367 4.94 -7.38 16.84
N THR A 368 5.18 -6.48 17.79
CA THR A 368 5.30 -5.04 17.54
C THR A 368 6.56 -4.74 16.73
N ARG A 369 7.69 -5.37 17.10
CA ARG A 369 8.99 -5.19 16.44
C ARG A 369 8.93 -5.56 14.97
N GLN A 370 8.40 -6.74 14.67
CA GLN A 370 8.30 -7.25 13.30
C GLN A 370 7.35 -6.43 12.44
N TRP A 371 6.24 -5.96 13.02
CA TRP A 371 5.37 -5.00 12.33
C TRP A 371 6.12 -3.72 11.98
N LEU A 372 6.88 -3.13 12.92
CA LEU A 372 7.65 -1.91 12.66
C LEU A 372 8.75 -2.14 11.62
N ILE A 373 9.48 -3.26 11.68
CA ILE A 373 10.49 -3.65 10.68
C ILE A 373 9.85 -3.70 9.28
N ARG A 374 8.67 -4.32 9.16
CA ARG A 374 7.94 -4.38 7.89
C ARG A 374 7.54 -3.00 7.39
N GLU A 375 7.11 -2.09 8.27
CA GLU A 375 6.77 -0.72 7.87
C GLU A 375 8.02 0.10 7.46
N LEU A 376 9.13 0.00 8.21
CA LEU A 376 10.41 0.62 7.83
C LEU A 376 10.84 0.17 6.42
N HIS A 377 10.61 -1.10 6.09
CA HIS A 377 10.91 -1.65 4.77
C HIS A 377 9.90 -1.26 3.69
N GLU A 378 8.63 -1.65 3.82
CA GLU A 378 7.62 -1.52 2.76
C GLU A 378 7.05 -0.11 2.63
N THR A 379 7.02 0.67 3.72
CA THR A 379 6.39 2.00 3.75
C THR A 379 7.43 3.10 3.61
N TYR A 380 8.57 2.98 4.29
CA TYR A 380 9.64 3.99 4.24
C TYR A 380 10.80 3.62 3.31
N GLY A 381 10.88 2.38 2.82
CA GLY A 381 11.84 1.97 1.78
C GLY A 381 13.24 1.63 2.29
N TYR A 382 13.45 1.43 3.60
CA TYR A 382 14.75 1.03 4.13
C TYR A 382 14.99 -0.47 3.89
N PRO A 383 16.07 -0.87 3.20
CA PRO A 383 16.41 -2.29 3.06
C PRO A 383 16.71 -2.95 4.41
N TYR A 384 16.52 -4.26 4.51
CA TYR A 384 16.78 -4.99 5.76
C TYR A 384 18.26 -4.96 6.16
N GLU A 385 19.15 -4.83 5.19
CA GLU A 385 20.60 -4.74 5.35
C GLU A 385 21.03 -3.47 6.10
N LEU A 386 20.17 -2.44 6.11
CA LEU A 386 20.37 -1.22 6.89
C LEU A 386 19.85 -1.34 8.32
N MET A 387 19.20 -2.44 8.70
CA MET A 387 18.56 -2.60 10.00
C MET A 387 19.36 -3.52 10.91
N GLN A 388 19.61 -3.06 12.13
CA GLN A 388 20.23 -3.84 13.18
C GLN A 388 19.30 -3.93 14.39
N LEU A 389 19.08 -5.14 14.89
CA LEU A 389 18.31 -5.38 16.10
C LEU A 389 19.22 -5.37 17.33
N GLU A 390 18.66 -5.00 18.49
CA GLU A 390 19.40 -4.92 19.76
C GLU A 390 20.68 -4.06 19.61
N TYR A 391 20.54 -2.88 18.98
CA TYR A 391 21.65 -2.02 18.63
C TYR A 391 22.27 -1.37 19.88
N PRO A 392 23.59 -1.48 20.09
CA PRO A 392 24.23 -0.98 21.30
C PRO A 392 24.31 0.55 21.31
N VAL A 393 23.78 1.18 22.37
CA VAL A 393 23.87 2.63 22.59
C VAL A 393 24.68 2.90 23.86
N GLN A 394 25.63 3.83 23.79
CA GLN A 394 26.45 4.19 24.94
C GLN A 394 25.77 5.28 25.75
N GLN A 395 25.29 4.95 26.96
CA GLN A 395 24.60 5.89 27.85
C GLN A 395 25.50 6.22 29.05
N PHE A 396 26.20 7.35 29.01
CA PHE A 396 27.22 7.72 30.01
C PHE A 396 28.26 6.58 30.21
N SER A 397 28.28 5.96 31.41
CA SER A 397 29.17 4.86 31.78
C SER A 397 28.54 3.46 31.64
N LYS A 398 27.32 3.33 31.12
CA LYS A 398 26.61 2.05 30.94
C LYS A 398 26.28 1.81 29.47
N LYS A 399 26.29 0.54 29.06
CA LYS A 399 25.89 0.11 27.72
C LYS A 399 24.38 -0.23 27.75
N GLY A 400 23.60 0.47 26.94
CA GLY A 400 22.19 0.17 26.66
C GLY A 400 22.03 -0.49 25.28
N TYR A 401 20.81 -0.91 24.98
CA TYR A 401 20.44 -1.46 23.67
C TYR A 401 19.10 -0.85 23.26
N CYS A 402 18.98 -0.42 22.01
CA CYS A 402 17.71 -0.06 21.42
C CYS A 402 17.22 -1.20 20.51
N ASP A 403 15.90 -1.37 20.42
CA ASP A 403 15.31 -2.53 19.77
C ASP A 403 15.65 -2.63 18.28
N ILE A 404 15.62 -1.51 17.58
CA ILE A 404 15.95 -1.41 16.15
C ILE A 404 16.79 -0.15 15.93
N ALA A 405 17.86 -0.26 15.16
CA ALA A 405 18.52 0.88 14.54
C ALA A 405 18.49 0.72 13.02
N VAL A 406 18.17 1.80 12.32
CA VAL A 406 18.36 1.91 10.87
C VAL A 406 19.60 2.74 10.64
N GLU A 407 20.63 2.10 10.08
CA GLU A 407 21.90 2.73 9.73
C GLU A 407 21.86 3.24 8.30
N ILE A 408 22.47 4.41 8.06
CA ILE A 408 22.67 4.94 6.72
C ILE A 408 24.15 5.12 6.47
N HIS A 409 24.55 5.06 5.22
CA HIS A 409 25.90 5.40 4.79
C HIS A 409 25.95 6.89 4.45
N ALA A 410 26.86 7.61 5.11
CA ALA A 410 27.17 8.99 4.80
C ALA A 410 28.69 9.18 4.94
N ASP A 411 29.31 9.86 3.97
CA ASP A 411 30.76 10.12 3.97
C ASP A 411 31.61 8.83 4.12
N GLY A 412 31.16 7.73 3.53
CA GLY A 412 31.84 6.43 3.56
C GLY A 412 31.73 5.67 4.89
N GLN A 413 30.94 6.16 5.86
CA GLN A 413 30.74 5.51 7.15
C GLN A 413 29.27 5.18 7.39
N ALA A 414 29.02 4.02 7.99
CA ALA A 414 27.71 3.66 8.52
C ALA A 414 27.46 4.43 9.81
N ARG A 415 26.27 4.99 9.96
CA ARG A 415 25.84 5.64 11.19
C ARG A 415 24.35 5.44 11.45
N PRO A 416 23.92 5.32 12.72
CA PRO A 416 22.50 5.21 13.03
C PRO A 416 21.78 6.49 12.62
N TYR A 417 20.64 6.35 11.97
CA TYR A 417 19.81 7.47 11.51
C TYR A 417 18.45 7.49 12.20
N ILE A 418 17.83 6.32 12.29
CA ILE A 418 16.59 6.09 13.03
C ILE A 418 16.90 5.08 14.13
N ILE A 419 16.48 5.37 15.35
CA ILE A 419 16.46 4.39 16.44
C ILE A 419 15.02 4.18 16.90
N ALA A 420 14.67 2.93 17.18
CA ALA A 420 13.33 2.56 17.61
C ALA A 420 13.36 1.86 18.97
N GLU A 421 12.34 2.16 19.76
CA GLU A 421 12.03 1.45 20.99
C GLU A 421 10.61 0.90 20.88
N VAL A 422 10.47 -0.40 20.96
CA VAL A 422 9.20 -1.09 20.88
C VAL A 422 8.78 -1.57 22.27
N LYS A 423 7.47 -1.62 22.47
CA LYS A 423 6.88 -2.22 23.66
C LYS A 423 5.89 -3.30 23.27
N ARG A 424 5.59 -4.18 24.22
CA ARG A 424 4.51 -5.15 24.08
C ARG A 424 3.22 -4.47 23.62
N PHE A 425 2.53 -5.10 22.69
CA PHE A 425 1.31 -4.60 22.09
C PHE A 425 0.32 -4.00 23.13
N GLY A 426 -0.01 -2.71 22.96
CA GLY A 426 -1.01 -1.99 23.75
C GLY A 426 -0.65 -1.73 25.23
N THR A 427 0.63 -1.79 25.60
CA THR A 427 1.08 -1.51 26.99
C THR A 427 1.41 -0.04 27.26
N GLY A 428 1.41 0.80 26.23
CA GLY A 428 1.80 2.20 26.30
C GLY A 428 3.28 2.44 25.96
N ILE A 429 3.61 3.69 25.64
CA ILE A 429 4.93 4.07 25.10
C ILE A 429 5.68 5.11 25.95
N ALA A 430 5.17 5.47 27.13
CA ALA A 430 5.74 6.56 27.93
C ALA A 430 7.21 6.32 28.30
N ASP A 431 7.52 5.12 28.80
CA ASP A 431 8.89 4.74 29.15
C ASP A 431 9.80 4.64 27.92
N ALA A 432 9.26 4.14 26.80
CA ALA A 432 9.97 4.03 25.52
C ALA A 432 10.41 5.41 24.98
N VAL A 433 9.53 6.41 25.07
CA VAL A 433 9.85 7.78 24.66
C VAL A 433 10.96 8.39 25.52
N ASN A 434 10.94 8.14 26.84
CA ASN A 434 11.98 8.63 27.75
C ASN A 434 13.34 7.96 27.47
N GLN A 435 13.34 6.66 27.14
CA GLN A 435 14.55 5.92 26.73
C GLN A 435 15.13 6.49 25.43
N LEU A 436 14.30 6.68 24.40
CA LEU A 436 14.74 7.26 23.12
C LEU A 436 15.37 8.64 23.28
N LYS A 437 14.78 9.52 24.10
CA LYS A 437 15.38 10.84 24.38
C LYS A 437 16.79 10.71 24.94
N SER A 438 16.97 9.79 25.89
CA SER A 438 18.30 9.51 26.47
C SER A 438 19.30 8.97 25.44
N TYR A 439 18.82 8.14 24.50
CA TYR A 439 19.67 7.58 23.44
C TYR A 439 20.07 8.63 22.40
N LEU A 440 19.14 9.49 21.97
CA LEU A 440 19.41 10.58 21.02
C LEU A 440 20.36 11.64 21.61
N GLU A 441 20.25 11.93 22.90
CA GLU A 441 21.19 12.82 23.60
C GLU A 441 22.61 12.24 23.66
N ALA A 442 22.73 10.92 23.76
CA ALA A 442 24.01 10.24 23.92
C ALA A 442 24.72 9.95 22.58
N ASP A 443 23.98 9.68 21.50
CA ASP A 443 24.53 9.46 20.17
C ASP A 443 24.08 10.53 19.17
N SER A 444 24.93 11.56 19.02
CA SER A 444 24.71 12.67 18.07
C SER A 444 24.61 12.25 16.59
N ARG A 445 24.90 11.00 16.26
CA ARG A 445 24.81 10.47 14.89
C ARG A 445 23.37 10.14 14.49
N ALA A 446 22.53 9.71 15.45
CA ALA A 446 21.11 9.45 15.24
C ALA A 446 20.34 10.77 15.00
N PHE A 447 19.30 10.70 14.16
CA PHE A 447 18.48 11.87 13.81
C PHE A 447 17.04 11.75 14.26
N TYR A 448 16.48 10.53 14.25
CA TYR A 448 15.08 10.29 14.59
C TYR A 448 14.94 9.15 15.58
N GLY A 449 14.00 9.31 16.51
CA GLY A 449 13.54 8.27 17.43
C GLY A 449 12.10 7.90 17.14
N ILE A 450 11.77 6.61 17.15
CA ILE A 450 10.37 6.13 17.09
C ILE A 450 10.05 5.18 18.25
N ALA A 451 9.08 5.56 19.08
CA ALA A 451 8.54 4.71 20.14
C ALA A 451 7.18 4.15 19.72
N THR A 452 6.96 2.84 19.85
CA THR A 452 5.66 2.25 19.55
C THR A 452 5.33 1.00 20.36
N ASP A 453 4.05 0.81 20.68
CA ASP A 453 3.47 -0.43 21.21
C ASP A 453 2.49 -1.04 20.20
N GLY A 454 2.60 -0.70 18.91
CA GLY A 454 1.69 -1.10 17.84
C GLY A 454 0.36 -0.33 17.80
N LEU A 455 -0.07 0.31 18.89
CA LEU A 455 -1.28 1.14 18.90
C LEU A 455 -0.93 2.62 18.91
N SER A 456 -0.02 2.98 19.79
CA SER A 456 0.52 4.32 19.95
C SER A 456 1.88 4.39 19.25
N VAL A 457 2.13 5.52 18.61
CA VAL A 457 3.41 5.82 17.96
C VAL A 457 3.83 7.22 18.36
N LYS A 458 5.10 7.43 18.70
CA LYS A 458 5.65 8.78 18.86
C LYS A 458 6.96 8.84 18.12
N ILE A 459 7.05 9.79 17.19
CA ILE A 459 8.27 10.06 16.44
C ILE A 459 8.82 11.37 16.99
N ILE A 460 10.11 11.38 17.27
CA ILE A 460 10.85 12.55 17.74
C ILE A 460 12.09 12.78 16.88
N ASP A 461 12.50 14.03 16.73
CA ASP A 461 13.80 14.37 16.16
C ASP A 461 14.91 14.28 17.22
N ARG A 462 16.15 14.58 16.82
CA ARG A 462 17.34 14.60 17.69
C ARG A 462 17.25 15.57 18.85
N GLN A 463 16.40 16.60 18.78
CA GLN A 463 16.16 17.53 19.88
C GLN A 463 15.12 16.98 20.88
N GLY A 464 14.51 15.84 20.57
CA GLY A 464 13.44 15.24 21.35
C GLY A 464 12.07 15.86 21.08
N GLU A 465 11.95 16.69 20.04
CA GLU A 465 10.71 17.34 19.62
C GLU A 465 9.88 16.41 18.75
N GLY A 466 8.55 16.47 18.90
CA GLY A 466 7.65 15.60 18.17
C GLY A 466 7.57 15.95 16.69
N VAL A 467 7.82 14.99 15.81
CA VAL A 467 7.63 15.14 14.35
C VAL A 467 6.43 14.32 13.87
N GLN A 468 5.89 14.68 12.71
CA GLN A 468 4.70 14.03 12.15
C GLN A 468 5.00 12.63 11.60
N ASP A 469 6.14 12.47 10.92
CA ASP A 469 6.49 11.23 10.23
C ASP A 469 8.00 11.00 10.12
N LEU A 470 8.39 9.77 9.75
CA LEU A 470 9.77 9.41 9.44
C LEU A 470 10.14 9.78 7.99
N PRO A 471 11.41 10.14 7.74
CA PRO A 471 11.90 10.34 6.37
C PRO A 471 11.96 9.02 5.60
N LYS A 472 11.59 9.05 4.31
CA LYS A 472 11.78 7.91 3.41
C LYS A 472 13.28 7.68 3.13
N CYS A 473 13.62 6.43 2.88
CA CYS A 473 14.93 6.02 2.41
C CYS A 473 15.27 6.68 1.07
N GLN A 474 16.53 7.02 0.88
CA GLN A 474 17.05 7.70 -0.30
C GLN A 474 18.26 6.94 -0.81
N ALA A 475 18.50 6.97 -2.12
CA ALA A 475 19.63 6.24 -2.74
C ALA A 475 20.98 6.56 -2.06
N ARG A 476 21.19 7.81 -1.63
CA ARG A 476 22.40 8.26 -0.91
C ARG A 476 22.61 7.61 0.46
N PHE A 477 21.62 6.92 1.03
CA PHE A 477 21.73 6.23 2.31
C PHE A 477 22.30 4.82 2.17
N LEU A 478 22.33 4.28 0.96
CA LEU A 478 22.83 2.95 0.67
C LEU A 478 24.37 2.96 0.60
N PRO A 479 25.05 1.83 0.91
CA PRO A 479 26.49 1.71 0.69
C PRO A 479 26.86 1.98 -0.78
N ASP A 480 27.97 2.66 -1.07
CA ASP A 480 28.52 2.74 -2.43
C ASP A 480 29.12 1.37 -2.80
N THR A 481 28.37 0.56 -3.53
CA THR A 481 28.73 -0.80 -3.93
C THR A 481 29.58 -0.85 -5.21
N LYS A 482 29.82 0.29 -5.85
CA LYS A 482 30.53 0.35 -7.14
C LYS A 482 32.04 0.31 -6.96
N GLN A 483 32.70 -0.67 -7.58
CA GLN A 483 34.16 -0.68 -7.72
C GLN A 483 34.58 0.30 -8.81
N ARG A 484 35.42 1.29 -8.45
CA ARG A 484 35.89 2.32 -9.36
C ARG A 484 37.34 2.07 -9.76
N SER A 485 37.63 2.16 -11.05
CA SER A 485 38.99 2.05 -11.61
C SER A 485 39.18 3.11 -12.70
N LEU A 486 40.42 3.52 -12.92
CA LEU A 486 40.77 4.36 -14.07
C LEU A 486 41.11 3.46 -15.26
N TYR A 487 40.42 3.62 -16.38
CA TYR A 487 40.71 2.91 -17.63
C TYR A 487 41.42 3.83 -18.62
N LYS A 488 42.67 3.51 -18.95
CA LYS A 488 43.42 4.17 -20.02
C LYS A 488 43.18 3.43 -21.32
N ASN A 489 42.56 4.08 -22.30
CA ASN A 489 42.27 3.49 -23.59
C ASN A 489 43.40 3.83 -24.58
N LEU A 490 44.28 2.88 -24.87
CA LEU A 490 45.44 3.11 -25.75
C LEU A 490 45.05 3.23 -27.23
N LYS A 491 43.83 2.82 -27.61
CA LYS A 491 43.32 2.95 -28.99
C LYS A 491 42.92 4.39 -29.32
N ASN A 492 42.37 5.14 -28.37
CA ASN A 492 41.95 6.53 -28.58
C ASN A 492 42.75 7.56 -27.76
N GLY A 493 43.64 7.12 -26.87
CA GLY A 493 44.50 7.98 -26.05
C GLY A 493 43.76 8.74 -24.94
N ARG A 494 42.55 8.32 -24.57
CA ARG A 494 41.73 8.93 -23.52
C ARG A 494 41.68 8.07 -22.27
N ASP A 495 41.53 8.74 -21.14
CA ASP A 495 41.37 8.13 -19.83
C ASP A 495 39.90 8.22 -19.39
N TYR A 496 39.39 7.16 -18.78
CA TYR A 496 38.01 7.04 -18.35
C TYR A 496 37.91 6.63 -16.89
N GLU A 497 37.02 7.25 -16.13
CA GLU A 497 36.57 6.72 -14.86
C GLU A 497 35.53 5.62 -15.13
N TYR A 498 35.84 4.40 -14.70
CA TYR A 498 35.03 3.22 -14.89
C TYR A 498 34.53 2.74 -13.53
N ALA A 499 33.22 2.64 -13.35
CA ALA A 499 32.60 2.12 -12.14
C ALA A 499 31.69 0.94 -12.47
N GLN A 500 31.89 -0.19 -11.79
CA GLN A 500 31.12 -1.41 -11.99
C GLN A 500 30.61 -1.97 -10.67
N GLU A 501 29.36 -2.41 -10.69
CA GLU A 501 28.77 -3.23 -9.62
C GLU A 501 28.55 -4.66 -10.17
N PRO A 502 28.92 -5.72 -9.41
CA PRO A 502 28.77 -7.10 -9.88
C PRO A 502 27.31 -7.44 -10.23
N GLY A 503 27.03 -7.69 -11.51
CA GLY A 503 25.69 -8.02 -12.00
C GLY A 503 24.76 -6.83 -12.31
N ALA A 504 25.28 -5.60 -12.30
CA ALA A 504 24.54 -4.37 -12.61
C ALA A 504 25.22 -3.54 -13.73
N ASP A 505 24.60 -2.42 -14.11
CA ASP A 505 25.08 -1.51 -15.17
C ASP A 505 26.45 -0.88 -14.85
N ILE A 506 27.25 -0.61 -15.88
CA ILE A 506 28.52 0.12 -15.74
C ILE A 506 28.31 1.63 -15.91
N GLU A 507 29.07 2.43 -15.16
CA GLU A 507 29.16 3.88 -15.35
C GLU A 507 30.53 4.25 -15.90
N VAL A 508 30.53 5.04 -16.97
CA VAL A 508 31.75 5.50 -17.64
C VAL A 508 31.71 7.02 -17.77
N ARG A 509 32.80 7.69 -17.39
CA ARG A 509 33.02 9.12 -17.57
C ARG A 509 34.38 9.35 -18.21
N GLU A 510 34.53 10.40 -19.02
CA GLU A 510 35.87 10.83 -19.46
C GLU A 510 36.58 11.50 -18.28
N ALA A 511 37.85 11.17 -18.04
CA ALA A 511 38.57 11.65 -16.87
C ALA A 511 38.70 13.18 -16.88
N GLY A 512 38.17 13.83 -15.84
CA GLY A 512 38.14 15.29 -15.73
C GLY A 512 36.86 15.96 -16.24
N GLU A 513 35.89 15.19 -16.75
CA GLU A 513 34.56 15.68 -17.13
C GLU A 513 33.45 15.07 -16.24
N ASP A 514 32.46 15.88 -15.87
CA ASP A 514 31.32 15.44 -15.03
C ASP A 514 30.18 14.77 -15.83
N VAL A 515 30.38 14.51 -17.13
CA VAL A 515 29.34 13.98 -18.01
C VAL A 515 29.45 12.46 -18.14
N LEU A 516 28.34 11.76 -17.88
CA LEU A 516 28.22 10.31 -18.12
C LEU A 516 28.19 10.00 -19.61
N ILE A 517 29.04 9.05 -20.03
CA ILE A 517 29.05 8.52 -21.39
C ILE A 517 27.99 7.41 -21.49
N GLN A 518 27.07 7.53 -22.46
CA GLN A 518 26.13 6.45 -22.76
C GLN A 518 26.86 5.27 -23.39
N VAL A 519 26.95 4.15 -22.66
CA VAL A 519 27.46 2.88 -23.18
C VAL A 519 26.30 2.10 -23.81
N HIS A 520 26.40 1.80 -25.10
CA HIS A 520 25.32 1.19 -25.88
C HIS A 520 25.39 -0.35 -25.89
N GLU A 521 26.59 -0.92 -25.78
CA GLU A 521 26.82 -2.36 -25.84
C GLU A 521 28.03 -2.75 -24.96
N LEU A 522 27.90 -3.85 -24.23
CA LEU A 522 28.92 -4.42 -23.35
C LEU A 522 29.43 -5.75 -23.91
N ALA A 523 30.68 -6.07 -23.61
CA ALA A 523 31.29 -7.35 -23.91
C ALA A 523 32.04 -7.91 -22.72
N GLU A 524 31.82 -9.19 -22.43
CA GLU A 524 32.56 -9.93 -21.41
C GLU A 524 33.96 -10.27 -21.91
N VAL A 525 34.98 -9.84 -21.18
CA VAL A 525 36.39 -10.10 -21.47
C VAL A 525 36.99 -10.95 -20.36
N PRO A 526 37.48 -12.17 -20.67
CA PRO A 526 38.01 -13.07 -19.65
C PRO A 526 39.37 -12.61 -19.12
N LEU A 527 39.59 -12.75 -17.81
CA LEU A 527 40.91 -12.68 -17.19
C LEU A 527 41.60 -14.04 -17.31
N ILE A 528 42.69 -14.08 -18.08
CA ILE A 528 43.38 -15.33 -18.46
C ILE A 528 44.61 -15.62 -17.58
N GLY A 529 45.11 -14.64 -16.83
CA GLY A 529 46.20 -14.87 -15.88
C GLY A 529 47.18 -13.71 -15.79
N ASN A 530 48.47 -14.01 -15.60
CA ASN A 530 49.52 -13.03 -15.33
C ASN A 530 50.52 -12.94 -16.50
N VAL A 531 51.00 -11.72 -16.81
CA VAL A 531 51.94 -11.48 -17.93
C VAL A 531 53.30 -12.17 -17.76
N ALA A 532 53.70 -12.55 -16.54
CA ALA A 532 54.99 -13.21 -16.26
C ALA A 532 54.93 -14.75 -16.13
N ALA A 533 53.84 -15.39 -16.55
CA ALA A 533 53.64 -16.83 -16.40
C ALA A 533 53.27 -17.48 -17.75
N GLY A 534 54.28 -17.90 -18.52
CA GLY A 534 54.10 -18.73 -19.73
C GLY A 534 53.23 -18.12 -20.84
N ILE A 535 52.96 -18.90 -21.90
CA ILE A 535 52.12 -18.50 -23.03
C ILE A 535 50.64 -18.56 -22.62
N PRO A 536 49.89 -17.45 -22.65
CA PRO A 536 48.44 -17.48 -22.43
C PRO A 536 47.76 -18.17 -23.62
N ALA A 537 47.08 -19.28 -23.39
CA ALA A 537 46.24 -19.95 -24.38
C ALA A 537 44.76 -19.69 -24.10
N LEU A 538 44.01 -19.21 -25.10
CA LEU A 538 42.56 -19.00 -25.02
C LEU A 538 41.75 -20.31 -24.98
N ALA A 539 42.40 -21.46 -25.16
CA ALA A 539 41.75 -22.75 -25.20
C ALA A 539 42.09 -23.58 -23.95
N SER A 540 41.06 -23.78 -23.13
CA SER A 540 40.93 -24.77 -22.04
C SER A 540 41.68 -24.55 -20.72
N GLU A 541 41.56 -23.39 -20.09
CA GLU A 541 41.85 -23.23 -18.65
C GLU A 541 40.69 -22.52 -17.93
N SER A 542 40.46 -22.89 -16.67
CA SER A 542 39.40 -22.34 -15.82
C SER A 542 39.59 -20.83 -15.63
N TYR A 543 38.69 -20.02 -16.20
CA TYR A 543 38.71 -18.57 -16.03
C TYR A 543 38.60 -18.18 -14.54
N GLU A 544 39.48 -17.30 -14.06
CA GLU A 544 39.42 -16.81 -12.68
C GLU A 544 38.20 -15.88 -12.49
N THR A 545 37.97 -14.95 -13.43
CA THR A 545 36.83 -14.00 -13.48
C THR A 545 36.70 -13.37 -14.89
N ALA A 546 35.55 -12.79 -15.25
CA ALA A 546 35.36 -12.01 -16.48
C ALA A 546 34.92 -10.58 -16.14
N HIS A 547 35.31 -9.61 -16.98
CA HIS A 547 34.96 -8.19 -16.83
C HIS A 547 34.13 -7.69 -18.02
N SER A 548 33.06 -6.95 -17.72
CA SER A 548 32.19 -6.31 -18.71
C SER A 548 32.78 -4.98 -19.18
N LEU A 549 33.29 -4.90 -20.41
CA LEU A 549 33.86 -3.67 -20.97
C LEU A 549 32.98 -3.10 -22.10
N PRO A 550 32.91 -1.77 -22.29
CA PRO A 550 32.30 -1.14 -23.46
C PRO A 550 32.82 -1.75 -24.77
N ARG A 551 31.89 -2.19 -25.63
CA ARG A 551 32.24 -2.85 -26.91
C ARG A 551 33.17 -2.02 -27.78
N ASP A 552 33.02 -0.69 -27.75
CA ASP A 552 33.81 0.26 -28.55
C ASP A 552 35.27 0.40 -28.11
N TRP A 553 35.58 0.03 -26.86
CA TRP A 553 36.94 -0.02 -26.36
C TRP A 553 37.71 -1.22 -26.93
N LEU A 554 37.01 -2.27 -27.37
CA LEU A 554 37.59 -3.49 -27.90
C LEU A 554 37.74 -3.44 -29.42
N VAL A 555 38.74 -4.16 -29.94
CA VAL A 555 38.86 -4.43 -31.39
C VAL A 555 37.88 -5.56 -31.76
N SER A 556 38.04 -6.72 -31.11
CA SER A 556 37.14 -7.88 -31.22
C SER A 556 36.97 -8.54 -29.85
N PRO A 557 35.74 -8.69 -29.32
CA PRO A 557 35.49 -9.30 -28.02
C PRO A 557 35.97 -10.75 -27.95
N LYS A 558 35.80 -11.49 -29.04
CA LYS A 558 36.18 -12.90 -29.12
C LYS A 558 37.69 -13.12 -29.09
N ASP A 559 38.44 -12.10 -29.47
CA ASP A 559 39.90 -12.10 -29.55
C ASP A 559 40.48 -11.08 -28.56
N SER A 560 39.81 -10.85 -27.43
CA SER A 560 40.28 -9.97 -26.36
C SER A 560 40.31 -10.70 -25.03
N PHE A 561 41.33 -10.42 -24.23
CA PHE A 561 41.48 -10.97 -22.89
C PHE A 561 42.24 -10.01 -21.97
N LEU A 562 42.10 -10.21 -20.67
CA LEU A 562 42.80 -9.45 -19.63
C LEU A 562 43.99 -10.25 -19.10
N LEU A 563 45.06 -9.54 -18.76
CA LEU A 563 46.19 -10.08 -17.99
C LEU A 563 46.52 -9.15 -16.82
N THR A 564 46.84 -9.72 -15.67
CA THR A 564 47.36 -8.99 -14.51
C THR A 564 48.86 -8.78 -14.64
N VAL A 565 49.30 -7.55 -14.40
CA VAL A 565 50.71 -7.14 -14.50
C VAL A 565 51.44 -7.50 -13.21
N THR A 566 52.47 -8.34 -13.30
CA THR A 566 53.25 -8.79 -12.13
C THR A 566 54.64 -8.19 -12.03
N GLY A 567 55.17 -7.66 -13.14
CA GLY A 567 56.49 -7.01 -13.24
C GLY A 567 56.39 -5.49 -13.40
N ASP A 568 57.55 -4.84 -13.48
CA ASP A 568 57.74 -3.39 -13.49
C ASP A 568 58.44 -2.86 -14.75
N SER A 569 58.61 -3.70 -15.77
CA SER A 569 59.30 -3.32 -17.02
C SER A 569 58.59 -2.25 -17.85
N MET A 570 57.33 -1.93 -17.55
CA MET A 570 56.48 -1.00 -18.32
C MET A 570 56.00 0.21 -17.51
N THR A 571 56.59 0.47 -16.35
CA THR A 571 56.22 1.59 -15.46
C THR A 571 56.30 2.96 -16.15
N GLY A 572 57.29 3.18 -17.04
CA GLY A 572 57.39 4.42 -17.82
C GLY A 572 56.24 4.65 -18.82
N ALA A 573 55.51 3.60 -19.20
CA ALA A 573 54.27 3.71 -19.99
C ALA A 573 53.02 3.92 -19.11
N GLY A 574 53.19 4.08 -17.80
CA GLY A 574 52.09 4.20 -16.84
C GLY A 574 51.35 2.90 -16.54
N ILE A 575 52.02 1.76 -16.79
CA ILE A 575 51.54 0.41 -16.49
C ILE A 575 52.33 -0.11 -15.29
N ASP A 576 51.68 -0.18 -14.14
CA ASP A 576 52.28 -0.52 -12.86
C ASP A 576 51.98 -1.97 -12.46
N LYS A 577 52.79 -2.50 -11.55
CA LYS A 577 52.55 -3.82 -10.97
C LYS A 577 51.19 -3.85 -10.26
N GLY A 578 50.33 -4.79 -10.64
CA GLY A 578 48.98 -4.97 -10.11
C GLY A 578 47.88 -4.41 -11.01
N ASP A 579 48.22 -3.64 -12.04
CA ASP A 579 47.25 -3.22 -13.07
C ASP A 579 46.78 -4.42 -13.90
N MET A 580 45.64 -4.27 -14.57
CA MET A 580 45.17 -5.22 -15.58
C MET A 580 45.27 -4.60 -16.97
N VAL A 581 45.83 -5.34 -17.92
CA VAL A 581 45.95 -4.90 -19.32
C VAL A 581 44.93 -5.62 -20.21
N VAL A 582 44.23 -4.87 -21.05
CA VAL A 582 43.35 -5.41 -22.09
C VAL A 582 44.20 -5.71 -23.31
N VAL A 583 44.26 -6.96 -23.72
CA VAL A 583 45.06 -7.45 -24.85
C VAL A 583 44.14 -7.91 -25.96
N HIS A 584 44.38 -7.43 -27.18
CA HIS A 584 43.78 -7.98 -28.38
C HIS A 584 44.73 -9.03 -28.98
N GLN A 585 44.25 -10.27 -29.12
CA GLN A 585 45.02 -11.36 -29.68
C GLN A 585 45.27 -11.11 -31.17
N GLN A 586 46.54 -11.02 -31.54
CA GLN A 586 46.98 -10.88 -32.93
C GLN A 586 48.47 -11.21 -33.02
N ASN A 587 48.90 -11.66 -34.20
CA ASN A 587 50.29 -12.06 -34.46
C ASN A 587 51.12 -11.00 -35.19
N THR A 588 50.60 -9.78 -35.31
CA THR A 588 51.27 -8.64 -35.95
C THR A 588 51.19 -7.41 -35.05
N ALA A 589 52.16 -6.49 -35.19
CA ALA A 589 52.24 -5.25 -34.42
C ALA A 589 52.89 -4.13 -35.25
N SER A 590 52.57 -2.88 -34.93
CA SER A 590 53.16 -1.69 -35.54
C SER A 590 54.28 -1.13 -34.68
N ASN A 591 55.19 -0.36 -35.29
CA ASN A 591 56.26 0.31 -34.55
C ASN A 591 55.70 1.17 -33.41
N GLY A 592 56.17 0.92 -32.19
CA GLY A 592 55.76 1.60 -30.97
C GLY A 592 54.60 0.93 -30.20
N ASP A 593 53.95 -0.09 -30.76
CA ASP A 593 52.90 -0.83 -30.06
C ASP A 593 53.44 -1.52 -28.80
N ILE A 594 52.65 -1.53 -27.73
CA ILE A 594 52.92 -2.39 -26.57
C ILE A 594 52.35 -3.77 -26.86
N VAL A 595 53.19 -4.80 -26.81
CA VAL A 595 52.85 -6.16 -27.21
C VAL A 595 53.14 -7.15 -26.08
N ILE A 596 52.38 -8.24 -26.09
CA ILE A 596 52.74 -9.47 -25.40
C ILE A 596 53.57 -10.29 -26.39
N ALA A 597 54.89 -10.29 -26.21
CA ALA A 597 55.84 -11.05 -26.99
C ALA A 597 56.19 -12.35 -26.26
N VAL A 598 56.24 -13.45 -26.99
CA VAL A 598 56.63 -14.77 -26.48
C VAL A 598 58.01 -15.12 -27.02
N ILE A 599 58.94 -15.39 -26.11
CA ILE A 599 60.35 -15.72 -26.37
C ILE A 599 60.65 -17.01 -25.61
N ASP A 600 61.15 -18.04 -26.30
CA ASP A 600 61.49 -19.34 -25.69
C ASP A 600 60.37 -19.96 -24.82
N GLY A 601 59.12 -19.65 -25.13
CA GLY A 601 57.95 -20.13 -24.39
C GLY A 601 57.52 -19.26 -23.20
N GLU A 602 58.22 -18.17 -22.91
CA GLU A 602 57.88 -17.20 -21.86
C GLU A 602 57.26 -15.92 -22.46
N ALA A 603 56.15 -15.46 -21.89
CA ALA A 603 55.53 -14.20 -22.27
C ALA A 603 56.19 -13.02 -21.56
N THR A 604 56.41 -11.94 -22.28
CA THR A 604 56.87 -10.65 -21.76
C THR A 604 56.12 -9.51 -22.42
N MET A 605 55.90 -8.43 -21.67
CA MET A 605 55.31 -7.21 -22.20
C MET A 605 56.41 -6.19 -22.50
N LYS A 606 56.47 -5.73 -23.74
CA LYS A 606 57.49 -4.81 -24.26
C LYS A 606 56.90 -3.93 -25.36
N LYS A 607 57.60 -2.85 -25.67
CA LYS A 607 57.34 -2.01 -26.84
C LYS A 607 57.99 -2.60 -28.07
N TYR A 608 57.21 -2.78 -29.12
CA TYR A 608 57.63 -3.40 -30.38
C TYR A 608 58.23 -2.37 -31.33
N MET A 609 59.48 -2.57 -31.78
CA MET A 609 60.14 -1.72 -32.77
C MET A 609 60.74 -2.58 -33.89
N PRO A 610 60.12 -2.64 -35.08
CA PRO A 610 60.64 -3.43 -36.20
C PRO A 610 61.87 -2.75 -36.83
N MET A 611 62.92 -3.52 -37.09
CA MET A 611 64.18 -3.09 -37.70
C MET A 611 64.55 -4.01 -38.88
N GLY A 612 63.77 -3.97 -39.95
CA GLY A 612 64.00 -4.81 -41.13
C GLY A 612 63.74 -6.29 -40.84
N SER A 613 64.78 -7.12 -40.81
CA SER A 613 64.71 -8.55 -40.46
C SER A 613 64.78 -8.84 -38.96
N GLU A 614 65.00 -7.80 -38.14
CA GLU A 614 65.12 -7.88 -36.69
C GLU A 614 63.99 -7.10 -36.01
N ILE A 615 63.73 -7.44 -34.76
CA ILE A 615 62.78 -6.76 -33.88
C ILE A 615 63.54 -6.35 -32.63
N LEU A 616 63.35 -5.09 -32.23
CA LEU A 616 63.80 -4.57 -30.95
C LEU A 616 62.59 -4.48 -30.00
N LEU A 617 62.69 -5.17 -28.86
CA LEU A 617 61.70 -5.18 -27.79
C LEU A 617 62.23 -4.33 -26.64
N VAL A 618 61.59 -3.19 -26.38
CA VAL A 618 62.07 -2.19 -25.42
C VAL A 618 61.17 -2.16 -24.19
N ALA A 619 61.77 -2.18 -23.00
CA ALA A 619 61.08 -1.86 -21.76
C ALA A 619 60.88 -0.35 -21.63
N GLU A 620 59.82 0.09 -20.96
CA GLU A 620 59.62 1.50 -20.61
C GLU A 620 60.19 1.82 -19.21
N ASN A 621 60.76 0.83 -18.53
CA ASN A 621 61.63 1.03 -17.38
C ASN A 621 63.11 1.03 -17.83
N PRO A 622 63.87 2.13 -17.61
CA PRO A 622 65.28 2.25 -18.00
C PRO A 622 66.23 1.21 -17.37
N GLU A 623 65.82 0.53 -16.30
CA GLU A 623 66.63 -0.51 -15.64
C GLU A 623 66.72 -1.81 -16.45
N PHE A 624 65.89 -1.96 -17.49
CA PHE A 624 65.85 -3.15 -18.34
C PHE A 624 66.51 -2.87 -19.69
N GLU A 625 67.47 -3.71 -20.08
CA GLU A 625 68.12 -3.59 -21.38
C GLU A 625 67.17 -4.00 -22.53
N PRO A 626 67.20 -3.31 -23.68
CA PRO A 626 66.46 -3.70 -24.87
C PRO A 626 66.85 -5.09 -25.38
N ILE A 627 65.88 -5.87 -25.83
CA ILE A 627 66.08 -7.22 -26.37
C ILE A 627 65.99 -7.14 -27.90
N MET A 628 67.07 -7.49 -28.60
CA MET A 628 67.12 -7.54 -30.06
C MET A 628 67.12 -8.99 -30.52
N MET A 629 66.16 -9.36 -31.37
CA MET A 629 66.05 -10.72 -31.91
C MET A 629 65.62 -10.71 -33.37
N ARG A 630 65.78 -11.84 -34.05
CA ARG A 630 65.24 -12.00 -35.40
C ARG A 630 63.73 -12.15 -35.34
N SER A 631 63.06 -11.70 -36.40
CA SER A 631 61.59 -11.78 -36.47
C SER A 631 61.03 -13.20 -36.40
N GLU A 632 61.84 -14.21 -36.73
CA GLU A 632 61.49 -15.63 -36.65
C GLU A 632 61.53 -16.20 -35.22
N ASP A 633 62.27 -15.57 -34.31
CA ASP A 633 62.47 -16.04 -32.94
C ASP A 633 61.47 -15.42 -31.93
N VAL A 634 60.61 -14.48 -32.38
CA VAL A 634 59.61 -13.80 -31.57
C VAL A 634 58.21 -14.16 -32.06
N TYR A 635 57.35 -14.66 -31.17
CA TYR A 635 55.93 -14.76 -31.44
C TYR A 635 55.17 -13.63 -30.76
N ILE A 636 54.46 -12.79 -31.53
CA ILE A 636 53.53 -11.81 -30.96
C ILE A 636 52.23 -12.52 -30.63
N ASN A 637 51.87 -12.57 -29.35
CA ASN A 637 50.63 -13.19 -28.88
C ASN A 637 49.45 -12.20 -28.95
N GLY A 638 49.72 -10.92 -28.68
CA GLY A 638 48.72 -9.87 -28.78
C GLY A 638 49.26 -8.48 -28.55
N ARG A 639 48.42 -7.48 -28.84
CA ARG A 639 48.70 -6.07 -28.61
C ARG A 639 47.88 -5.55 -27.43
N VAL A 640 48.51 -4.80 -26.55
CA VAL A 640 47.84 -4.12 -25.43
C VAL A 640 47.06 -2.91 -25.97
N ILE A 641 45.75 -2.90 -25.74
CA ILE A 641 44.82 -1.88 -26.24
C ILE A 641 44.23 -1.01 -25.13
N GLY A 642 44.41 -1.39 -23.86
CA GLY A 642 43.98 -0.59 -22.72
C GLY A 642 44.57 -1.07 -21.39
N VAL A 643 44.47 -0.24 -20.37
CA VAL A 643 45.03 -0.49 -19.02
C VAL A 643 43.98 -0.08 -17.98
N MET A 644 43.57 -1.02 -17.14
CA MET A 644 42.75 -0.77 -15.95
C MET A 644 43.68 -0.60 -14.76
N LYS A 645 43.69 0.59 -14.17
CA LYS A 645 44.45 0.90 -12.96
C LYS A 645 43.78 0.25 -11.75
N LYS A 646 44.60 -0.36 -10.89
CA LYS A 646 44.16 -0.92 -9.61
C LYS A 646 43.67 0.15 -8.64
#